data_AF-A0A2N2TRE6-F1
#
_entry.id   AF-A0A2N2TRE6-F1
#
_cell.length_a   1.000
_cell.length_b   1.000
_cell.length_c   1.000
_cell.angle_alpha   90.00
_cell.angle_beta   90.00
_cell.angle_gamma   90.00
#
_symmetry.space_group_name_H-M   'P 1'
#
loop_
_entity.id
_entity.type
_entity.pdbx_description
1 polymer ?
#
loop_
_entity_poly.entity_id
_entity_poly.type
_entity_poly.pdbx_seq_one_letter_code
_entity_poly.pdbx_strand_id
1 'polypeptide(L)'
;MCRLHPVALAILLVGWAPVKAQDTAQPAGGYVDQVIEGLEPEVLDDAQTYDYDKSGWSRFMKLETRLGTQPFDDQRSARLGYSAYGVLETPNHGTLSLDGNYAPEDGEGTLTLRQTQMPISGGWLANHSLGYVDTPAPGITRLPSRVFVPTSILEGLSGEWEQPARGWQFQAATGEPGRLEILPATGFQRLPGRRTVLGAQWRLGADAAADPLGLSLKGWTVAAQHENASGVSNFETPRAPEDVVDADASMLALRFEADRYRLKAHAVNSNNSALDGGRSGYWLDGEWGEGPRQYGAGVYRLEPGLNWANLPMVNDVSGAYLRASWRTRQWSADTSIDWLRSISGRSNDGFYSTTGARWRLGRDSSFGAGFSIRRFDGNAWSGFSDLRWGNDWGTSGLRLDLEGGVNRGSAQQISYDQEWPVPQGWSLNTSLGLGRAGARASTGQPAEDLWSAALSVSAPLSSRAGLRGNFSTENGSTGQRRNSVNLGANWRIDPRWSLEGSYVRTTGRSRTRFTLDPLAPPETLENTSAYRSFFVVLRYEWQAGSRSVPLGGNAADGGGRIAGTVFFDDNRSGTQEASEAGVPNVTVFLDNRYAVRTDNQGRFEFPFVATGARTVTVRNETLPLPWSVVDEGQVRVDVRLRDSTSISLPVQRSE
;
A
#
# COMPACT_ATOMS: atom_id res chain seq x y z
N MET A 1 15.67 40.55 44.82
CA MET A 1 14.66 41.62 44.67
C MET A 1 13.73 41.28 43.51
N CYS A 2 12.42 41.23 43.80
CA CYS A 2 11.19 41.19 42.97
C CYS A 2 11.27 41.21 41.43
N ARG A 3 10.35 40.65 40.64
CA ARG A 3 9.13 39.80 40.77
C ARG A 3 8.69 39.59 39.30
N LEU A 4 8.46 38.35 38.86
CA LEU A 4 7.74 38.05 37.62
C LEU A 4 6.40 37.38 37.98
N HIS A 5 5.32 37.96 37.46
CA HIS A 5 3.93 37.55 37.70
C HIS A 5 3.57 36.29 36.90
N PRO A 6 2.85 35.32 37.47
CA PRO A 6 2.07 34.36 36.69
C PRO A 6 0.62 34.82 36.58
N VAL A 7 0.08 34.83 35.36
CA VAL A 7 -1.35 34.97 35.08
C VAL A 7 -1.98 33.60 35.31
N ALA A 8 -2.77 33.48 36.37
CA ALA A 8 -3.61 32.33 36.67
C ALA A 8 -4.92 32.42 35.89
N LEU A 9 -5.23 31.39 35.10
CA LEU A 9 -6.55 31.21 34.49
C LEU A 9 -7.34 30.22 35.37
N ALA A 10 -8.27 30.75 36.15
CA ALA A 10 -9.15 29.97 37.02
C ALA A 10 -10.30 29.36 36.21
N ILE A 11 -10.45 28.03 36.26
CA ILE A 11 -11.58 27.30 35.70
C ILE A 11 -12.64 27.13 36.80
N LEU A 12 -13.83 27.71 36.57
CA LEU A 12 -15.02 27.55 37.37
C LEU A 12 -15.58 26.12 37.22
N LEU A 13 -15.54 25.34 38.31
CA LEU A 13 -16.26 24.07 38.45
C LEU A 13 -17.71 24.35 38.88
N VAL A 14 -18.66 24.14 37.97
CA VAL A 14 -20.09 24.04 38.30
C VAL A 14 -20.48 22.56 38.30
N GLY A 15 -20.91 22.06 39.46
CA GLY A 15 -21.28 20.67 39.68
C GLY A 15 -22.57 20.28 38.97
N TRP A 16 -22.57 19.09 38.37
CA TRP A 16 -23.76 18.45 37.80
C TRP A 16 -24.04 17.17 38.59
N ALA A 17 -25.24 17.08 39.15
CA ALA A 17 -25.74 15.93 39.90
C ALA A 17 -26.13 14.77 38.95
N PRO A 18 -26.02 13.50 39.39
CA PRO A 18 -26.37 12.36 38.56
C PRO A 18 -27.89 12.19 38.46
N VAL A 19 -28.42 12.20 37.23
CA VAL A 19 -29.78 11.73 36.93
C VAL A 19 -29.75 10.20 36.94
N LYS A 20 -30.54 9.59 37.83
CA LYS A 20 -30.78 8.14 37.84
C LYS A 20 -31.60 7.76 36.59
N ALA A 21 -31.03 6.91 35.73
CA ALA A 21 -31.80 6.22 34.70
C ALA A 21 -32.59 5.08 35.36
N GLN A 22 -33.91 5.08 35.19
CA GLN A 22 -34.77 3.93 35.47
C GLN A 22 -34.76 3.02 34.24
N ASP A 23 -34.12 1.86 34.34
CA ASP A 23 -34.33 0.76 33.41
C ASP A 23 -35.74 0.18 33.63
N THR A 24 -36.59 0.32 32.62
CA THR A 24 -37.74 -0.57 32.42
C THR A 24 -37.59 -1.18 31.03
N ALA A 25 -37.17 -2.45 31.00
CA ALA A 25 -37.12 -3.24 29.78
C ALA A 25 -38.55 -3.54 29.30
N GLN A 26 -38.91 -2.99 28.14
CA GLN A 26 -40.14 -3.35 27.42
C GLN A 26 -39.85 -4.53 26.47
N PRO A 27 -40.79 -5.49 26.34
CA PRO A 27 -40.55 -6.70 25.55
C PRO A 27 -40.52 -6.41 24.04
N ALA A 28 -39.74 -7.24 23.33
CA ALA A 28 -39.48 -7.16 21.90
C ALA A 28 -40.77 -7.15 21.05
N GLY A 29 -41.10 -5.96 20.52
CA GLY A 29 -42.01 -5.82 19.39
C GLY A 29 -41.32 -6.25 18.10
N GLY A 30 -42.04 -6.98 17.25
CA GLY A 30 -41.56 -7.38 15.93
C GLY A 30 -41.05 -6.19 15.13
N TYR A 31 -40.05 -6.45 14.28
CA TYR A 31 -39.45 -5.45 13.41
C TYR A 31 -40.52 -4.70 12.60
N VAL A 32 -40.64 -3.40 12.85
CA VAL A 32 -41.44 -2.47 12.04
C VAL A 32 -40.45 -1.55 11.35
N ASP A 33 -40.50 -1.54 10.02
CA ASP A 33 -39.72 -0.65 9.18
C ASP A 33 -40.09 0.81 9.51
N GLN A 34 -39.15 1.57 10.07
CA GLN A 34 -39.34 2.98 10.38
C GLN A 34 -38.76 3.79 9.24
N VAL A 35 -39.63 4.20 8.31
CA VAL A 35 -39.32 5.23 7.32
C VAL A 35 -39.07 6.54 8.08
N ILE A 36 -37.89 7.14 7.89
CA ILE A 36 -37.58 8.46 8.41
C ILE A 36 -38.43 9.48 7.65
N GLU A 37 -39.39 10.12 8.33
CA GLU A 37 -40.16 11.22 7.75
C GLU A 37 -39.22 12.39 7.39
N GLY A 38 -39.30 12.87 6.15
CA GLY A 38 -38.57 14.06 5.68
C GLY A 38 -37.35 13.80 4.78
N LEU A 39 -37.02 12.54 4.50
CA LEU A 39 -36.14 12.19 3.37
C LEU A 39 -37.02 11.97 2.15
N GLU A 40 -36.87 12.81 1.11
CA GLU A 40 -37.39 12.45 -0.21
C GLU A 40 -36.79 11.08 -0.57
N PRO A 41 -37.60 10.08 -0.96
CA PRO A 41 -37.08 8.83 -1.47
C PRO A 41 -36.10 9.17 -2.57
N GLU A 42 -34.85 8.72 -2.45
CA GLU A 42 -33.93 8.78 -3.58
C GLU A 42 -34.67 8.09 -4.73
N VAL A 43 -34.98 8.86 -5.77
CA VAL A 43 -35.54 8.30 -7.00
C VAL A 43 -34.43 7.40 -7.51
N LEU A 44 -34.52 6.11 -7.18
CA LEU A 44 -33.76 5.06 -7.81
C LEU A 44 -34.18 5.09 -9.27
N ASP A 45 -33.47 5.93 -10.02
CA ASP A 45 -33.64 6.18 -11.45
C ASP A 45 -33.97 4.85 -12.11
N ASP A 46 -35.24 4.72 -12.55
CA ASP A 46 -35.94 3.47 -12.85
C ASP A 46 -34.93 2.40 -13.26
N ALA A 47 -34.70 1.45 -12.35
CA ALA A 47 -33.83 0.32 -12.63
C ALA A 47 -34.43 -0.41 -13.84
N GLN A 48 -33.95 -0.08 -15.05
CA GLN A 48 -34.06 -0.94 -16.20
C GLN A 48 -33.60 -2.30 -15.69
N THR A 49 -34.57 -3.18 -15.51
CA THR A 49 -34.38 -4.46 -14.86
C THR A 49 -33.57 -5.27 -15.86
N TYR A 50 -32.26 -5.17 -15.74
CA TYR A 50 -31.36 -5.87 -16.65
C TYR A 50 -31.57 -7.37 -16.41
N ASP A 51 -32.02 -8.09 -17.44
CA ASP A 51 -32.21 -9.54 -17.37
C ASP A 51 -30.85 -10.22 -17.18
N TYR A 52 -30.49 -10.45 -15.92
CA TYR A 52 -29.27 -11.16 -15.55
C TYR A 52 -29.41 -12.63 -15.91
N ASP A 53 -28.59 -13.09 -16.85
CA ASP A 53 -28.51 -14.50 -17.21
C ASP A 53 -27.89 -15.31 -16.07
N LYS A 54 -28.72 -16.04 -15.33
CA LYS A 54 -28.32 -16.94 -14.24
C LYS A 54 -27.90 -18.33 -14.73
N SER A 55 -27.90 -18.59 -16.02
CA SER A 55 -27.58 -19.93 -16.55
C SER A 55 -26.08 -20.15 -16.67
N GLY A 56 -25.63 -21.38 -16.37
CA GLY A 56 -24.24 -21.80 -16.52
C GLY A 56 -23.28 -21.26 -15.45
N TRP A 57 -21.99 -21.38 -15.74
CA TRP A 57 -20.91 -21.00 -14.82
C TRP A 57 -20.84 -19.49 -14.62
N SER A 58 -20.50 -19.11 -13.38
CA SER A 58 -20.20 -17.73 -13.00
C SER A 58 -19.06 -17.21 -13.87
N ARG A 59 -19.34 -16.11 -14.58
CA ARG A 59 -18.42 -15.52 -15.55
C ARG A 59 -18.53 -14.01 -15.57
N PHE A 60 -17.39 -13.37 -15.75
CA PHE A 60 -17.25 -11.93 -15.84
C PHE A 60 -16.31 -11.58 -16.98
N MET A 61 -16.63 -10.51 -17.70
CA MET A 61 -15.77 -9.94 -18.71
C MET A 61 -15.80 -8.42 -18.60
N LYS A 62 -14.64 -7.81 -18.74
CA LYS A 62 -14.44 -6.38 -18.78
C LYS A 62 -13.58 -6.04 -19.98
N LEU A 63 -14.10 -5.16 -20.83
CA LEU A 63 -13.39 -4.63 -21.99
C LEU A 63 -13.21 -3.13 -21.78
N GLU A 64 -12.01 -2.62 -22.02
CA GLU A 64 -11.70 -1.21 -21.88
C GLU A 64 -11.03 -0.69 -23.15
N THR A 65 -11.50 0.45 -23.63
CA THR A 65 -10.81 1.28 -24.60
C THR A 65 -10.24 2.48 -23.87
N ARG A 66 -8.93 2.66 -23.98
CA ARG A 66 -8.14 3.65 -23.25
C ARG A 66 -7.54 4.63 -24.23
N LEU A 67 -7.77 5.92 -24.04
CA LEU A 67 -7.14 6.99 -24.82
C LEU A 67 -6.36 7.87 -23.86
N GLY A 68 -5.08 8.12 -24.12
CA GLY A 68 -4.30 9.01 -23.25
C GLY A 68 -2.92 9.32 -23.78
N THR A 69 -2.15 10.07 -23.00
CA THR A 69 -0.76 10.43 -23.32
C THR A 69 0.19 9.82 -22.30
N GLN A 70 1.45 9.59 -22.68
CA GLN A 70 2.48 9.21 -21.72
C GLN A 70 2.78 10.39 -20.73
N PRO A 71 2.87 10.19 -19.40
CA PRO A 71 3.63 11.02 -18.48
C PRO A 71 4.99 11.32 -19.09
N PHE A 72 5.34 12.60 -19.06
CA PHE A 72 6.57 13.13 -19.62
C PHE A 72 6.67 13.05 -21.16
N ASP A 73 5.55 12.88 -21.89
CA ASP A 73 5.54 12.95 -23.36
C ASP A 73 5.76 14.39 -23.87
N ASP A 74 6.98 14.66 -24.32
CA ASP A 74 7.35 15.91 -24.99
C ASP A 74 6.69 16.03 -26.38
N GLN A 75 6.33 14.91 -27.02
CA GLN A 75 5.74 14.88 -28.37
C GLN A 75 4.23 15.13 -28.38
N ARG A 76 3.57 15.08 -27.22
CA ARG A 76 2.14 15.41 -27.06
C ARG A 76 1.20 14.48 -27.85
N SER A 77 1.63 13.24 -28.05
CA SER A 77 0.91 12.23 -28.83
C SER A 77 -0.15 11.54 -27.98
N ALA A 78 -1.41 11.55 -28.46
CA ALA A 78 -2.46 10.74 -27.86
C ALA A 78 -2.35 9.33 -28.42
N ARG A 79 -2.31 8.33 -27.54
CA ARG A 79 -2.24 6.91 -27.89
C ARG A 79 -3.51 6.19 -27.48
N LEU A 80 -3.83 5.16 -28.24
CA LEU A 80 -4.95 4.28 -28.00
C LEU A 80 -4.46 2.95 -27.42
N GLY A 81 -5.18 2.43 -26.43
CA GLY A 81 -4.93 1.13 -25.83
C GLY A 81 -6.23 0.36 -25.63
N TYR A 82 -6.13 -0.95 -25.67
CA TYR A 82 -7.23 -1.87 -25.38
C TYR A 82 -6.85 -2.76 -24.21
N SER A 83 -7.82 -3.04 -23.34
CA SER A 83 -7.65 -4.01 -22.26
C SER A 83 -8.83 -4.96 -22.22
N ALA A 84 -8.54 -6.22 -21.95
CA ALA A 84 -9.52 -7.27 -21.77
C ALA A 84 -9.21 -8.03 -20.49
N TYR A 85 -10.18 -8.09 -19.60
CA TYR A 85 -10.12 -8.90 -18.40
C TYR A 85 -11.30 -9.86 -18.37
N GLY A 86 -11.06 -11.12 -18.03
CA GLY A 86 -12.09 -12.15 -17.98
C GLY A 86 -11.89 -13.09 -16.81
N VAL A 87 -12.98 -13.57 -16.24
CA VAL A 87 -12.99 -14.58 -15.18
C VAL A 87 -14.06 -15.62 -15.49
N LEU A 88 -13.73 -16.88 -15.27
CA LEU A 88 -14.62 -18.02 -15.37
C LEU A 88 -14.41 -18.94 -14.16
N GLU A 89 -15.43 -19.10 -13.34
CA GLU A 89 -15.40 -20.01 -12.20
C GLU A 89 -15.92 -21.37 -12.61
N THR A 90 -15.06 -22.39 -12.49
CA THR A 90 -15.40 -23.75 -12.86
C THR A 90 -15.60 -24.61 -11.61
N PRO A 91 -16.49 -25.63 -11.64
CA PRO A 91 -16.68 -26.50 -10.48
C PRO A 91 -15.43 -27.30 -10.07
N ASN A 92 -14.64 -27.75 -11.06
CA ASN A 92 -13.58 -28.73 -10.84
C ASN A 92 -12.16 -28.25 -11.20
N HIS A 93 -12.02 -27.08 -11.82
CA HIS A 93 -10.72 -26.55 -12.27
C HIS A 93 -10.37 -25.21 -11.60
N GLY A 94 -11.09 -24.86 -10.53
CA GLY A 94 -10.93 -23.58 -9.86
C GLY A 94 -11.40 -22.40 -10.73
N THR A 95 -10.79 -21.24 -10.52
CA THR A 95 -11.10 -20.01 -11.24
C THR A 95 -10.06 -19.74 -12.32
N LEU A 96 -10.50 -19.62 -13.56
CA LEU A 96 -9.69 -19.21 -14.70
C LEU A 96 -9.85 -17.71 -14.92
N SER A 97 -8.74 -16.99 -15.11
CA SER A 97 -8.77 -15.57 -15.43
C SER A 97 -7.77 -15.20 -16.52
N LEU A 98 -8.12 -14.19 -17.29
CA LEU A 98 -7.29 -13.59 -18.33
C LEU A 98 -7.20 -12.08 -18.06
N ASP A 99 -6.01 -11.52 -18.19
CA ASP A 99 -5.75 -10.08 -18.17
C ASP A 99 -4.82 -9.75 -19.34
N GLY A 100 -5.35 -9.04 -20.33
CA GLY A 100 -4.62 -8.64 -21.53
C GLY A 100 -4.69 -7.13 -21.75
N ASN A 101 -3.59 -6.56 -22.23
CA ASN A 101 -3.50 -5.17 -22.67
C ASN A 101 -2.78 -5.11 -24.03
N TYR A 102 -3.17 -4.18 -24.89
CA TYR A 102 -2.56 -4.01 -26.21
C TYR A 102 -2.56 -2.53 -26.62
N ALA A 103 -1.39 -2.02 -27.02
CA ALA A 103 -1.20 -0.68 -27.58
C ALA A 103 -0.75 -0.79 -29.05
N PRO A 104 -1.62 -0.50 -30.03
CA PRO A 104 -1.31 -0.72 -31.45
C PRO A 104 -0.16 0.13 -31.99
N GLU A 105 -0.02 1.38 -31.51
CA GLU A 105 1.00 2.31 -32.02
C GLU A 105 2.42 1.91 -31.59
N ASP A 106 2.54 1.33 -30.40
CA ASP A 106 3.82 0.88 -29.84
C ASP A 106 4.13 -0.57 -30.26
N GLY A 107 3.13 -1.31 -30.76
CA GLY A 107 3.27 -2.74 -31.06
C GLY A 107 3.47 -3.59 -29.81
N GLU A 108 3.17 -3.04 -28.64
CA GLU A 108 3.37 -3.67 -27.34
C GLU A 108 2.06 -4.21 -26.78
N GLY A 109 2.15 -5.31 -26.05
CA GLY A 109 1.02 -5.90 -25.37
C GLY A 109 1.45 -6.79 -24.24
N THR A 110 0.55 -6.94 -23.27
CA THR A 110 0.71 -7.87 -22.16
C THR A 110 -0.46 -8.85 -22.16
N LEU A 111 -0.20 -10.11 -21.84
CA LEU A 111 -1.22 -11.12 -21.60
C LEU A 111 -0.79 -11.96 -20.40
N THR A 112 -1.68 -12.09 -19.43
CA THR A 112 -1.52 -12.95 -18.26
C THR A 112 -2.73 -13.86 -18.15
N LEU A 113 -2.46 -15.17 -18.09
CA LEU A 113 -3.46 -16.21 -17.83
C LEU A 113 -3.22 -16.74 -16.42
N ARG A 114 -4.28 -16.92 -15.64
CA ARG A 114 -4.19 -17.50 -14.30
C ARG A 114 -5.25 -18.57 -14.10
N GLN A 115 -4.88 -19.61 -13.39
CA GLN A 115 -5.77 -20.62 -12.83
C GLN A 115 -5.54 -20.63 -11.33
N THR A 116 -6.57 -20.44 -10.52
CA THR A 116 -6.45 -20.37 -9.06
C THR A 116 -7.35 -21.39 -8.41
N GLN A 117 -6.88 -21.98 -7.31
CA GLN A 117 -7.64 -22.91 -6.48
C GLN A 117 -8.14 -24.13 -7.25
N MET A 118 -7.32 -24.64 -8.17
CA MET A 118 -7.61 -25.90 -8.83
C MET A 118 -7.46 -27.04 -7.82
N PRO A 119 -8.53 -27.79 -7.49
CA PRO A 119 -8.42 -28.93 -6.60
C PRO A 119 -7.65 -30.06 -7.27
N ILE A 120 -6.69 -30.62 -6.55
CA ILE A 120 -5.92 -31.82 -6.92
C ILE A 120 -6.19 -32.90 -5.87
N SER A 121 -6.05 -34.17 -6.26
CA SER A 121 -6.19 -35.32 -5.36
C SER A 121 -5.36 -35.16 -4.08
N GLY A 122 -5.92 -35.57 -2.93
CA GLY A 122 -5.21 -35.54 -1.64
C GLY A 122 -5.32 -34.20 -0.88
N GLY A 123 -6.28 -33.35 -1.25
CA GLY A 123 -6.52 -32.05 -0.59
C GLY A 123 -5.50 -30.98 -1.01
N TRP A 124 -4.84 -31.18 -2.14
CA TRP A 124 -3.95 -30.21 -2.74
C TRP A 124 -4.75 -29.17 -3.52
N LEU A 125 -4.29 -27.92 -3.47
CA LEU A 125 -4.81 -26.80 -4.25
C LEU A 125 -3.66 -26.26 -5.09
N ALA A 126 -3.91 -26.00 -6.37
CA ALA A 126 -2.92 -25.43 -7.26
C ALA A 126 -3.34 -24.06 -7.81
N ASN A 127 -2.36 -23.17 -7.88
CA ASN A 127 -2.43 -21.89 -8.55
C ASN A 127 -1.35 -21.87 -9.64
N HIS A 128 -1.72 -21.51 -10.87
CA HIS A 128 -0.81 -21.42 -12.01
C HIS A 128 -0.98 -20.07 -12.69
N SER A 129 0.12 -19.47 -13.14
CA SER A 129 0.08 -18.27 -13.95
C SER A 129 1.07 -18.37 -15.12
N LEU A 130 0.68 -17.79 -16.25
CA LEU A 130 1.49 -17.68 -17.47
C LEU A 130 1.39 -16.24 -17.97
N GLY A 131 2.52 -15.64 -18.37
CA GLY A 131 2.59 -14.23 -18.76
C GLY A 131 3.39 -13.44 -17.72
N TYR A 132 2.87 -12.31 -17.26
CA TYR A 132 3.57 -11.44 -16.31
C TYR A 132 3.25 -11.85 -14.87
N VAL A 133 4.28 -12.35 -14.19
CA VAL A 133 4.17 -12.95 -12.85
C VAL A 133 5.19 -12.33 -11.92
N ASP A 134 4.80 -12.08 -10.68
CA ASP A 134 5.74 -11.75 -9.61
C ASP A 134 6.51 -13.01 -9.21
N THR A 135 7.77 -12.85 -8.82
CA THR A 135 8.56 -13.93 -8.22
C THR A 135 7.89 -14.38 -6.92
N PRO A 136 7.44 -15.65 -6.83
CA PRO A 136 6.73 -16.12 -5.64
C PRO A 136 7.70 -16.25 -4.47
N ALA A 137 7.20 -15.92 -3.28
CA ALA A 137 7.92 -16.06 -2.03
C ALA A 137 7.03 -16.77 -0.99
N PRO A 138 7.61 -17.66 -0.15
CA PRO A 138 6.88 -18.32 0.92
C PRO A 138 6.12 -17.35 1.83
N GLY A 139 4.97 -17.77 2.35
CA GLY A 139 4.11 -16.91 3.19
C GLY A 139 4.85 -16.18 4.32
N ILE A 140 5.69 -16.89 5.09
CA ILE A 140 6.39 -16.31 6.24
C ILE A 140 7.52 -15.33 5.87
N THR A 141 8.09 -15.42 4.66
CA THR A 141 9.17 -14.51 4.22
C THR A 141 8.64 -13.17 3.71
N ARG A 142 7.35 -13.12 3.37
CA ARG A 142 6.64 -11.88 2.99
C ARG A 142 6.14 -11.05 4.17
N LEU A 143 6.20 -11.60 5.39
CA LEU A 143 5.75 -10.88 6.58
C LEU A 143 6.68 -9.70 6.87
N PRO A 144 6.16 -8.56 7.38
CA PRO A 144 7.00 -7.41 7.69
C PRO A 144 8.20 -7.78 8.56
N SER A 145 9.39 -7.37 8.12
CA SER A 145 10.67 -7.60 8.80
C SER A 145 11.55 -6.36 8.63
N ARG A 146 12.53 -6.17 9.54
CA ARG A 146 13.43 -5.00 9.47
C ARG A 146 14.34 -5.03 8.22
N VAL A 147 14.58 -6.22 7.66
CA VAL A 147 15.36 -6.42 6.43
C VAL A 147 14.40 -6.80 5.30
N PHE A 148 14.45 -6.06 4.20
CA PHE A 148 13.63 -6.34 3.01
C PHE A 148 14.39 -7.22 2.02
N VAL A 149 13.79 -8.33 1.59
CA VAL A 149 14.30 -9.16 0.50
C VAL A 149 13.58 -8.75 -0.78
N PRO A 150 14.29 -8.29 -1.82
CA PRO A 150 13.68 -7.79 -3.04
C PRO A 150 13.10 -8.91 -3.91
N THR A 151 12.13 -8.55 -4.73
CA THR A 151 11.50 -9.42 -5.72
C THR A 151 11.61 -8.81 -7.11
N SER A 152 11.47 -9.63 -8.15
CA SER A 152 11.38 -9.18 -9.55
C SER A 152 10.07 -9.62 -10.20
N ILE A 153 9.67 -8.90 -11.25
CA ILE A 153 8.60 -9.29 -12.16
C ILE A 153 9.22 -10.07 -13.33
N LEU A 154 8.59 -11.18 -13.70
CA LEU A 154 9.00 -12.04 -14.80
C LEU A 154 7.93 -12.09 -15.89
N GLU A 155 8.35 -12.15 -17.14
CA GLU A 155 7.55 -12.74 -18.21
C GLU A 155 7.87 -14.23 -18.30
N GLY A 156 6.92 -15.08 -17.93
CA GLY A 156 7.14 -16.52 -17.86
C GLY A 156 5.99 -17.25 -17.19
N LEU A 157 6.34 -18.26 -16.39
CA LEU A 157 5.38 -19.15 -15.75
C LEU A 157 5.63 -19.25 -14.25
N SER A 158 4.55 -19.34 -13.47
CA SER A 158 4.62 -19.60 -12.04
C SER A 158 3.58 -20.64 -11.62
N GLY A 159 3.91 -21.38 -10.58
CA GLY A 159 3.06 -22.39 -9.96
C GLY A 159 3.19 -22.35 -8.45
N GLU A 160 2.08 -22.56 -7.77
CA GLU A 160 1.98 -22.71 -6.33
C GLU A 160 1.05 -23.89 -6.02
N TRP A 161 1.49 -24.75 -5.10
CA TRP A 161 0.76 -25.93 -4.66
C TRP A 161 0.68 -25.94 -3.15
N GLU A 162 -0.53 -26.01 -2.62
CA GLU A 162 -0.78 -25.94 -1.18
C GLU A 162 -1.55 -27.16 -0.71
N GLN A 163 -1.20 -27.67 0.46
CA GLN A 163 -1.99 -28.67 1.19
C GLN A 163 -2.33 -28.10 2.57
N PRO A 164 -3.38 -27.26 2.69
CA PRO A 164 -3.67 -26.52 3.91
C PRO A 164 -3.80 -27.41 5.14
N ALA A 165 -4.44 -28.58 5.00
CA ALA A 165 -4.63 -29.55 6.08
C ALA A 165 -3.34 -30.15 6.64
N ARG A 166 -2.23 -30.06 5.91
CA ARG A 166 -0.90 -30.51 6.38
C ARG A 166 0.11 -29.37 6.47
N GLY A 167 -0.31 -28.14 6.18
CA GLY A 167 0.54 -26.96 6.26
C GLY A 167 1.63 -26.84 5.20
N TRP A 168 1.56 -27.60 4.10
CA TRP A 168 2.55 -27.54 3.03
C TRP A 168 2.20 -26.48 1.98
N GLN A 169 3.22 -25.78 1.50
CA GLN A 169 3.16 -24.90 0.33
C GLN A 169 4.46 -25.08 -0.47
N PHE A 170 4.33 -25.25 -1.77
CA PHE A 170 5.44 -25.32 -2.73
C PHE A 170 5.20 -24.28 -3.80
N GLN A 171 6.26 -23.63 -4.25
CA GLN A 171 6.20 -22.56 -5.24
C GLN A 171 7.36 -22.72 -6.21
N ALA A 172 7.10 -22.40 -7.48
CA ALA A 172 8.12 -22.34 -8.51
C ALA A 172 7.78 -21.24 -9.52
N ALA A 173 8.78 -20.55 -10.04
CA ALA A 173 8.61 -19.65 -11.17
C ALA A 173 9.85 -19.63 -12.05
N THR A 174 9.69 -19.37 -13.34
CA THR A 174 10.81 -19.15 -14.26
C THR A 174 10.39 -18.23 -15.40
N GLY A 175 11.28 -17.34 -15.82
CA GLY A 175 10.98 -16.36 -16.87
C GLY A 175 12.08 -15.34 -17.08
N GLU A 176 11.84 -14.44 -18.02
CA GLU A 176 12.72 -13.30 -18.30
C GLU A 176 12.35 -12.15 -17.36
N PRO A 177 13.31 -11.54 -16.65
CA PRO A 177 13.01 -10.39 -15.80
C PRO A 177 12.61 -9.20 -16.65
N GLY A 178 11.87 -8.27 -16.06
CA GLY A 178 11.57 -7.01 -16.73
C GLY A 178 10.87 -6.02 -15.83
N ARG A 179 10.45 -4.91 -16.43
CA ARG A 179 9.72 -3.84 -15.75
C ARG A 179 8.43 -3.58 -16.50
N LEU A 180 7.37 -3.35 -15.74
CA LEU A 180 6.11 -2.91 -16.33
C LEU A 180 6.26 -1.44 -16.72
N GLU A 181 6.12 -1.16 -18.01
CA GLU A 181 5.94 0.19 -18.48
C GLU A 181 4.46 0.51 -18.38
N ILE A 182 4.14 1.57 -17.66
CA ILE A 182 2.81 2.14 -17.73
C ILE A 182 2.81 2.91 -19.06
N LEU A 183 1.79 2.80 -19.93
CA LEU A 183 1.07 3.91 -20.60
C LEU A 183 0.50 3.62 -22.00
N PRO A 184 -0.59 4.29 -22.41
CA PRO A 184 -1.94 4.17 -21.84
C PRO A 184 -2.49 2.73 -21.82
N ALA A 185 -1.77 1.76 -22.37
CA ALA A 185 -1.87 0.34 -22.02
C ALA A 185 -0.63 -0.07 -21.22
N THR A 186 -0.71 -1.06 -20.35
CA THR A 186 0.48 -1.55 -19.63
C THR A 186 1.34 -2.38 -20.59
N GLY A 187 2.57 -1.92 -20.84
CA GLY A 187 3.62 -2.64 -21.57
C GLY A 187 4.59 -3.36 -20.62
N PHE A 188 5.52 -4.13 -21.18
CA PHE A 188 6.57 -4.79 -20.41
C PHE A 188 7.91 -4.70 -21.13
N GLN A 189 8.84 -3.99 -20.51
CA GLN A 189 10.21 -3.90 -20.96
C GLN A 189 10.99 -5.10 -20.43
N ARG A 190 11.37 -6.01 -21.32
CA ARG A 190 12.22 -7.16 -20.99
C ARG A 190 13.62 -6.69 -20.66
N LEU A 191 14.17 -7.23 -19.58
CA LEU A 191 15.57 -7.09 -19.20
C LEU A 191 16.34 -8.37 -19.57
N PRO A 192 17.65 -8.28 -19.84
CA PRO A 192 18.46 -9.44 -20.17
C PRO A 192 18.45 -10.51 -19.08
N GLY A 193 18.53 -11.76 -19.51
CA GLY A 193 18.75 -12.92 -18.67
C GLY A 193 17.49 -13.72 -18.34
N ARG A 194 17.64 -14.69 -17.44
CA ARG A 194 16.55 -15.55 -16.98
C ARG A 194 16.65 -15.73 -15.49
N ARG A 195 15.50 -15.75 -14.82
CA ARG A 195 15.38 -16.06 -13.40
C ARG A 195 14.56 -17.32 -13.18
N THR A 196 14.94 -18.09 -12.19
CA THR A 196 14.20 -19.28 -11.73
C THR A 196 14.16 -19.29 -10.22
N VAL A 197 12.96 -19.34 -9.65
CA VAL A 197 12.71 -19.34 -8.21
C VAL A 197 12.06 -20.66 -7.81
N LEU A 198 12.52 -21.22 -6.70
CA LEU A 198 11.88 -22.34 -6.01
C LEU A 198 11.66 -21.94 -4.55
N GLY A 199 10.48 -22.22 -4.03
CA GLY A 199 10.09 -21.94 -2.66
C GLY A 199 9.34 -23.10 -2.04
N ALA A 200 9.53 -23.33 -0.74
CA ALA A 200 8.76 -24.28 0.03
C ALA A 200 8.51 -23.73 1.42
N GLN A 201 7.34 -24.05 1.97
CA GLN A 201 6.98 -23.77 3.35
C GLN A 201 6.27 -24.98 3.95
N TRP A 202 6.57 -25.22 5.22
CA TRP A 202 5.90 -26.23 6.02
C TRP A 202 5.52 -25.67 7.38
N ARG A 203 4.22 -25.67 7.68
CA ARG A 203 3.68 -25.42 9.00
C ARG A 203 3.53 -26.73 9.75
N LEU A 204 4.31 -26.89 10.82
CA LEU A 204 4.32 -28.10 11.64
C LEU A 204 3.06 -28.14 12.49
N GLY A 205 2.40 -29.31 12.52
CA GLY A 205 1.21 -29.53 13.33
C GLY A 205 -0.03 -28.74 12.87
N ALA A 206 -0.07 -28.33 11.60
CA ALA A 206 -1.29 -27.78 11.00
C ALA A 206 -2.44 -28.79 11.10
N ASP A 207 -3.58 -28.36 11.64
CA ASP A 207 -4.80 -29.16 11.72
C ASP A 207 -5.95 -28.35 11.12
N ALA A 208 -6.44 -28.79 9.96
CA ALA A 208 -7.58 -28.16 9.27
C ALA A 208 -8.88 -28.21 10.09
N ALA A 209 -9.02 -29.12 11.05
CA ALA A 209 -10.20 -29.15 11.93
C ALA A 209 -10.16 -28.04 12.99
N ALA A 210 -8.96 -27.67 13.46
CA ALA A 210 -8.76 -26.62 14.45
C ALA A 210 -8.63 -25.22 13.82
N ASP A 211 -8.25 -25.14 12.55
CA ASP A 211 -8.08 -23.90 11.80
C ASP A 211 -8.62 -24.02 10.35
N PRO A 212 -9.94 -24.19 10.18
CA PRO A 212 -10.55 -24.44 8.86
C PRO A 212 -10.41 -23.27 7.88
N LEU A 213 -10.06 -22.08 8.36
CA LEU A 213 -9.80 -20.88 7.57
C LEU A 213 -8.30 -20.58 7.40
N GLY A 214 -7.41 -21.36 8.03
CA GLY A 214 -5.95 -21.16 7.96
C GLY A 214 -5.45 -19.85 8.58
N LEU A 215 -6.18 -19.30 9.55
CA LEU A 215 -5.96 -17.97 10.14
C LEU A 215 -5.10 -17.98 11.40
N SER A 216 -4.97 -19.12 12.08
CA SER A 216 -4.08 -19.25 13.24
C SER A 216 -2.67 -19.52 12.74
N LEU A 217 -1.63 -18.87 13.28
CA LEU A 217 -0.23 -19.15 12.90
C LEU A 217 0.54 -19.90 13.99
N LYS A 218 -0.14 -20.32 15.08
CA LYS A 218 0.52 -20.96 16.23
C LYS A 218 1.32 -22.19 15.82
N GLY A 219 2.48 -22.35 16.45
CA GLY A 219 3.42 -23.44 16.21
C GLY A 219 4.64 -23.00 15.42
N TRP A 220 5.31 -23.97 14.81
CA TRP A 220 6.50 -23.76 14.00
C TRP A 220 6.15 -23.73 12.53
N THR A 221 6.76 -22.80 11.80
CA THR A 221 6.74 -22.78 10.34
C THR A 221 8.18 -22.65 9.84
N VAL A 222 8.54 -23.50 8.90
CA VAL A 222 9.84 -23.50 8.22
C VAL A 222 9.60 -23.12 6.76
N ALA A 223 10.42 -22.26 6.19
CA ALA A 223 10.42 -22.01 4.76
C ALA A 223 11.83 -21.95 4.21
N ALA A 224 11.97 -22.34 2.94
CA ALA A 224 13.19 -22.20 2.18
C ALA A 224 12.85 -21.60 0.81
N GLN A 225 13.75 -20.76 0.30
CA GLN A 225 13.63 -20.16 -1.02
C GLN A 225 15.00 -20.15 -1.69
N HIS A 226 15.03 -20.47 -2.97
CA HIS A 226 16.23 -20.37 -3.79
C HIS A 226 15.88 -19.67 -5.09
N GLU A 227 16.72 -18.73 -5.51
CA GLU A 227 16.62 -18.05 -6.77
C GLU A 227 17.94 -18.13 -7.52
N ASN A 228 17.87 -18.55 -8.79
CA ASN A 228 18.97 -18.53 -9.73
C ASN A 228 18.67 -17.52 -10.84
N ALA A 229 19.64 -16.65 -11.11
CA ALA A 229 19.60 -15.63 -12.14
C ALA A 229 20.78 -15.84 -13.09
N SER A 230 20.50 -16.25 -14.33
CA SER A 230 21.51 -16.51 -15.35
C SER A 230 21.51 -15.44 -16.42
N GLY A 231 22.68 -14.87 -16.73
CA GLY A 231 22.85 -13.87 -17.78
C GLY A 231 22.08 -12.58 -17.53
N VAL A 232 21.88 -12.19 -16.26
CA VAL A 232 21.18 -10.96 -15.90
C VAL A 232 22.10 -9.74 -15.97
N SER A 233 21.57 -8.56 -16.24
CA SER A 233 22.38 -7.34 -16.40
C SER A 233 22.31 -6.40 -15.20
N ASN A 234 23.43 -5.74 -14.88
CA ASN A 234 23.49 -4.64 -13.91
C ASN A 234 22.92 -3.33 -14.46
N PHE A 235 22.81 -3.21 -15.79
CA PHE A 235 22.30 -2.05 -16.50
C PHE A 235 21.12 -2.43 -17.39
N GLU A 236 20.23 -1.48 -17.66
CA GLU A 236 19.08 -1.71 -18.56
C GLU A 236 19.52 -2.08 -19.99
N THR A 237 20.59 -1.45 -20.47
CA THR A 237 21.21 -1.75 -21.76
C THR A 237 22.67 -2.14 -21.54
N PRO A 238 23.00 -3.44 -21.43
CA PRO A 238 24.39 -3.86 -21.32
C PRO A 238 25.16 -3.46 -22.58
N ARG A 239 26.34 -2.88 -22.39
CA ARG A 239 27.23 -2.39 -23.46
C ARG A 239 28.49 -3.24 -23.58
N ALA A 240 28.83 -4.01 -22.55
CA ALA A 240 29.97 -4.90 -22.52
C ALA A 240 29.62 -6.26 -21.89
N PRO A 241 30.39 -7.33 -22.15
CA PRO A 241 30.17 -8.64 -21.53
C PRO A 241 30.23 -8.60 -19.99
N GLU A 242 31.05 -7.73 -19.40
CA GLU A 242 31.12 -7.55 -17.94
C GLU A 242 29.85 -6.97 -17.29
N ASP A 243 28.92 -6.42 -18.09
CA ASP A 243 27.64 -5.91 -17.58
C ASP A 243 26.66 -7.04 -17.23
N VAL A 244 26.93 -8.25 -17.72
CA VAL A 244 26.12 -9.45 -17.56
C VAL A 244 26.74 -10.35 -16.49
N VAL A 245 25.91 -10.83 -15.57
CA VAL A 245 26.32 -11.63 -14.42
C VAL A 245 25.41 -12.84 -14.23
N ASP A 246 26.02 -13.90 -13.69
CA ASP A 246 25.30 -15.03 -13.13
C ASP A 246 25.29 -14.88 -11.60
N ALA A 247 24.12 -15.06 -10.99
CA ALA A 247 23.95 -14.94 -9.56
C ALA A 247 22.94 -15.94 -9.03
N ASP A 248 23.10 -16.32 -7.77
CA ASP A 248 22.12 -17.12 -7.04
C ASP A 248 21.99 -16.64 -5.61
N ALA A 249 20.83 -16.89 -5.01
CA ALA A 249 20.62 -16.67 -3.59
C ALA A 249 19.73 -17.76 -2.99
N SER A 250 20.04 -18.14 -1.76
CA SER A 250 19.28 -19.12 -0.98
C SER A 250 18.94 -18.53 0.37
N MET A 251 17.70 -18.72 0.82
CA MET A 251 17.19 -18.25 2.10
C MET A 251 16.52 -19.40 2.86
N LEU A 252 16.81 -19.48 4.16
CA LEU A 252 16.09 -20.30 5.11
C LEU A 252 15.39 -19.38 6.11
N ALA A 253 14.12 -19.63 6.37
CA ALA A 253 13.29 -18.88 7.31
C ALA A 253 12.66 -19.83 8.33
N LEU A 254 12.68 -19.43 9.59
CA LEU A 254 12.02 -20.12 10.70
C LEU A 254 11.10 -19.13 11.38
N ARG A 255 9.86 -19.54 11.65
CA ARG A 255 8.92 -18.78 12.48
C ARG A 255 8.39 -19.67 13.59
N PHE A 256 8.34 -19.12 14.80
CA PHE A 256 7.63 -19.72 15.92
C PHE A 256 6.59 -18.73 16.43
N GLU A 257 5.36 -19.19 16.61
CA GLU A 257 4.27 -18.37 17.14
C GLU A 257 3.56 -19.07 18.30
N ALA A 258 3.45 -18.35 19.42
CA ALA A 258 2.71 -18.70 20.61
C ALA A 258 1.73 -17.57 20.95
N ASP A 259 0.93 -17.73 22.02
CA ASP A 259 -0.14 -16.79 22.37
C ASP A 259 0.31 -15.33 22.51
N ARG A 260 1.54 -15.10 23.01
CA ARG A 260 2.09 -13.76 23.25
C ARG A 260 3.42 -13.50 22.57
N TYR A 261 4.03 -14.51 21.95
CA TYR A 261 5.39 -14.44 21.44
C TYR A 261 5.44 -14.88 20.00
N ARG A 262 6.16 -14.12 19.18
CA ARG A 262 6.46 -14.46 17.79
C ARG A 262 7.96 -14.30 17.58
N LEU A 263 8.60 -15.34 17.08
CA LEU A 263 10.01 -15.32 16.72
C LEU A 263 10.13 -15.59 15.22
N LYS A 264 10.96 -14.84 14.53
CA LYS A 264 11.34 -15.04 13.12
C LYS A 264 12.85 -15.07 13.03
N ALA A 265 13.40 -16.03 12.29
CA ALA A 265 14.82 -16.10 12.01
C ALA A 265 15.01 -16.33 10.51
N HIS A 266 15.97 -15.66 9.93
CA HIS A 266 16.29 -15.74 8.52
C HIS A 266 17.80 -15.85 8.34
N ALA A 267 18.21 -16.71 7.42
CA ALA A 267 19.58 -16.81 6.97
C ALA A 267 19.59 -16.81 5.45
N VAL A 268 20.45 -15.99 4.85
CA VAL A 268 20.59 -15.83 3.40
C VAL A 268 22.04 -16.05 2.99
N ASN A 269 22.24 -16.69 1.86
CA ASN A 269 23.52 -16.78 1.17
C ASN A 269 23.32 -16.39 -0.29
N SER A 270 24.28 -15.68 -0.88
CA SER A 270 24.24 -15.27 -2.28
C SER A 270 25.60 -15.39 -2.94
N ASN A 271 25.61 -15.79 -4.21
CA ASN A 271 26.79 -15.75 -5.08
C ASN A 271 26.50 -14.83 -6.27
N ASN A 272 27.52 -14.15 -6.77
CA ASN A 272 27.43 -13.28 -7.94
C ASN A 272 28.77 -13.33 -8.67
N SER A 273 28.75 -13.61 -9.98
CA SER A 273 29.96 -13.76 -10.79
C SER A 273 30.81 -12.49 -10.88
N ALA A 274 30.24 -11.32 -10.61
CA ALA A 274 30.99 -10.06 -10.54
C ALA A 274 31.67 -9.80 -9.18
N LEU A 275 31.44 -10.67 -8.18
CA LEU A 275 32.00 -10.54 -6.84
C LEU A 275 32.86 -11.76 -6.50
N ASP A 276 34.00 -11.52 -5.84
CA ASP A 276 34.82 -12.59 -5.33
C ASP A 276 34.18 -13.24 -4.10
N GLY A 277 33.87 -14.54 -4.19
CA GLY A 277 33.35 -15.37 -3.11
C GLY A 277 31.87 -15.14 -2.78
N GLY A 278 31.27 -16.09 -2.05
CA GLY A 278 29.89 -15.97 -1.57
C GLY A 278 29.73 -14.88 -0.50
N ARG A 279 28.50 -14.39 -0.34
CA ARG A 279 28.09 -13.46 0.73
C ARG A 279 26.98 -14.08 1.54
N SER A 280 26.95 -13.76 2.83
CA SER A 280 25.96 -14.27 3.76
C SER A 280 25.36 -13.17 4.60
N GLY A 281 24.15 -13.41 5.08
CA GLY A 281 23.47 -12.56 6.02
C GLY A 281 22.51 -13.34 6.89
N TYR A 282 22.18 -12.79 8.05
CA TYR A 282 21.14 -13.33 8.89
C TYR A 282 20.45 -12.22 9.68
N TRP A 283 19.20 -12.45 10.04
CA TRP A 283 18.48 -11.61 10.99
C TRP A 283 17.52 -12.43 11.82
N LEU A 284 17.34 -12.00 13.07
CA LEU A 284 16.45 -12.60 14.06
C LEU A 284 15.56 -11.48 14.60
N ASP A 285 14.25 -11.72 14.59
CA ASP A 285 13.24 -10.82 15.10
C ASP A 285 12.41 -11.53 16.17
N GLY A 286 12.19 -10.87 17.30
CA GLY A 286 11.26 -11.29 18.34
C GLY A 286 10.21 -10.22 18.57
N GLU A 287 8.96 -10.63 18.74
CA GLU A 287 7.83 -9.77 19.05
C GLU A 287 7.05 -10.36 20.21
N TRP A 288 6.63 -9.52 21.15
CA TRP A 288 5.73 -9.94 22.22
C TRP A 288 4.79 -8.83 22.66
N GLY A 289 3.62 -9.22 23.18
CA GLY A 289 2.57 -8.30 23.59
C GLY A 289 2.12 -8.48 25.04
N GLU A 290 1.81 -7.37 25.70
CA GLU A 290 1.18 -7.35 27.02
C GLU A 290 0.12 -6.24 27.09
N GLY A 291 -1.15 -6.63 26.96
CA GLY A 291 -2.27 -5.71 26.97
C GLY A 291 -2.16 -4.66 25.85
N PRO A 292 -2.09 -3.35 26.18
CA PRO A 292 -1.97 -2.30 25.17
C PRO A 292 -0.54 -2.14 24.61
N ARG A 293 0.44 -2.90 25.12
CA ARG A 293 1.86 -2.74 24.76
C ARG A 293 2.29 -3.86 23.82
N GLN A 294 3.04 -3.51 22.78
CA GLN A 294 3.78 -4.48 21.98
C GLN A 294 5.25 -4.09 21.98
N TYR A 295 6.10 -5.09 21.98
CA TYR A 295 7.53 -4.93 21.99
C TYR A 295 8.11 -5.78 20.88
N GLY A 296 9.25 -5.34 20.35
CA GLY A 296 10.06 -6.18 19.51
C GLY A 296 11.54 -5.89 19.69
N ALA A 297 12.33 -6.90 19.43
CA ALA A 297 13.78 -6.83 19.49
C ALA A 297 14.35 -7.69 18.38
N GLY A 298 15.47 -7.28 17.81
CA GLY A 298 16.13 -8.09 16.80
C GLY A 298 17.59 -7.78 16.64
N VAL A 299 18.26 -8.67 15.92
CA VAL A 299 19.67 -8.56 15.56
C VAL A 299 19.86 -8.96 14.11
N TYR A 300 20.80 -8.34 13.42
CA TYR A 300 21.09 -8.63 12.03
C TYR A 300 22.56 -8.43 11.70
N ARG A 301 23.04 -9.16 10.70
CA ARG A 301 24.37 -9.01 10.11
C ARG A 301 24.27 -9.33 8.63
N LEU A 302 24.64 -8.38 7.78
CA LEU A 302 24.51 -8.44 6.33
C LEU A 302 25.86 -8.09 5.70
N GLU A 303 26.56 -9.07 5.13
CA GLU A 303 27.94 -8.88 4.64
C GLU A 303 28.04 -7.87 3.49
N PRO A 304 29.19 -7.18 3.30
CA PRO A 304 29.37 -6.24 2.19
C PRO A 304 29.18 -6.89 0.83
N GLY A 305 28.31 -6.34 -0.01
CA GLY A 305 27.99 -6.89 -1.33
C GLY A 305 26.96 -8.03 -1.33
N LEU A 306 26.33 -8.32 -0.19
CA LEU A 306 25.16 -9.20 -0.12
C LEU A 306 24.05 -8.68 -1.05
N ASN A 307 23.48 -9.58 -1.85
CA ASN A 307 22.43 -9.28 -2.82
C ASN A 307 21.45 -10.46 -2.89
N TRP A 308 20.28 -10.26 -3.49
CA TRP A 308 19.34 -11.35 -3.75
C TRP A 308 19.34 -11.71 -5.24
N ALA A 309 20.19 -12.67 -5.61
CA ALA A 309 20.39 -13.11 -7.00
C ALA A 309 20.58 -11.91 -7.96
N ASN A 310 21.52 -11.01 -7.66
CA ASN A 310 21.78 -9.72 -8.35
C ASN A 310 20.77 -8.58 -8.12
N LEU A 311 19.72 -8.76 -7.30
CA LEU A 311 18.88 -7.63 -6.87
C LEU A 311 19.54 -6.90 -5.69
N PRO A 312 19.55 -5.55 -5.68
CA PRO A 312 20.12 -4.78 -4.60
C PRO A 312 19.33 -5.00 -3.30
N MET A 313 20.06 -5.28 -2.22
CA MET A 313 19.53 -5.43 -0.87
C MET A 313 20.46 -4.69 0.09
N VAL A 314 19.94 -4.33 1.27
CA VAL A 314 20.75 -3.78 2.36
C VAL A 314 21.92 -4.71 2.66
N ASN A 315 23.12 -4.15 2.72
CA ASN A 315 24.37 -4.89 2.94
C ASN A 315 25.40 -3.99 3.65
N ASP A 316 26.56 -4.57 3.98
CA ASP A 316 27.64 -3.89 4.72
C ASP A 316 27.21 -3.31 6.09
N VAL A 317 26.31 -4.01 6.79
CA VAL A 317 25.77 -3.53 8.06
C VAL A 317 25.50 -4.66 9.04
N SER A 318 25.79 -4.41 10.31
CA SER A 318 25.38 -5.27 11.42
C SER A 318 24.82 -4.44 12.55
N GLY A 319 23.90 -4.99 13.31
CA GLY A 319 23.23 -4.23 14.34
C GLY A 319 22.24 -5.00 15.18
N ALA A 320 21.64 -4.25 16.09
CA ALA A 320 20.52 -4.68 16.91
C ALA A 320 19.48 -3.57 16.93
N TYR A 321 18.22 -3.93 17.11
CA TYR A 321 17.16 -2.95 17.26
C TYR A 321 16.21 -3.32 18.40
N LEU A 322 15.58 -2.30 18.97
CA LEU A 322 14.46 -2.42 19.90
C LEU A 322 13.32 -1.55 19.38
N ARG A 323 12.10 -2.06 19.50
CA ARG A 323 10.87 -1.32 19.22
C ARG A 323 9.86 -1.52 20.33
N ALA A 324 9.08 -0.49 20.60
CA ALA A 324 7.95 -0.56 21.50
C ALA A 324 6.79 0.24 20.93
N SER A 325 5.59 -0.32 21.01
CA SER A 325 4.34 0.38 20.77
C SER A 325 3.46 0.28 21.99
N TRP A 326 2.69 1.33 22.24
CA TRP A 326 1.69 1.40 23.28
C TRP A 326 0.44 2.02 22.68
N ARG A 327 -0.66 1.27 22.60
CA ARG A 327 -1.90 1.71 21.98
C ARG A 327 -3.08 1.51 22.93
N THR A 328 -3.77 2.60 23.23
CA THR A 328 -5.01 2.66 24.02
C THR A 328 -6.04 3.50 23.26
N ARG A 329 -7.26 3.63 23.80
CA ARG A 329 -8.28 4.50 23.19
C ARG A 329 -7.89 5.99 23.14
N GLN A 330 -7.09 6.45 24.10
CA GLN A 330 -6.72 7.87 24.22
C GLN A 330 -5.30 8.16 23.74
N TRP A 331 -4.39 7.19 23.84
CA TRP A 331 -2.97 7.37 23.56
C TRP A 331 -2.47 6.27 22.63
N SER A 332 -1.72 6.64 21.61
CA SER A 332 -0.81 5.74 20.92
C SER A 332 0.60 6.30 20.95
N ALA A 333 1.61 5.47 21.16
CA ALA A 333 3.00 5.86 21.06
C ALA A 333 3.81 4.70 20.52
N ASP A 334 4.75 5.00 19.64
CA ASP A 334 5.60 4.04 18.94
C ASP A 334 7.03 4.56 18.98
N THR A 335 8.00 3.69 19.24
CA THR A 335 9.42 4.04 19.28
C THR A 335 10.25 2.91 18.72
N SER A 336 11.28 3.24 17.96
CA SER A 336 12.32 2.32 17.52
C SER A 336 13.70 2.91 17.71
N ILE A 337 14.66 2.06 18.03
CA ILE A 337 16.08 2.40 18.12
C ILE A 337 16.88 1.26 17.49
N ASP A 338 17.74 1.60 16.55
CA ASP A 338 18.67 0.71 15.87
C ASP A 338 20.10 1.15 16.23
N TRP A 339 20.94 0.20 16.65
CA TRP A 339 22.38 0.40 16.79
C TRP A 339 23.06 -0.28 15.61
N LEU A 340 23.76 0.49 14.78
CA LEU A 340 24.30 0.04 13.51
C LEU A 340 25.82 0.18 13.47
N ARG A 341 26.47 -0.79 12.84
CA ARG A 341 27.90 -0.79 12.55
C ARG A 341 28.17 -1.19 11.11
N SER A 342 29.10 -0.49 10.46
CA SER A 342 29.59 -0.88 9.13
C SER A 342 30.51 -2.09 9.26
N ILE A 343 30.33 -3.11 8.43
CA ILE A 343 31.18 -4.32 8.50
C ILE A 343 32.54 -4.06 7.83
N SER A 344 32.54 -3.32 6.72
CA SER A 344 33.73 -2.93 5.97
C SER A 344 34.49 -1.76 6.61
N GLY A 345 33.82 -0.99 7.48
CA GLY A 345 34.36 0.24 8.06
C GLY A 345 34.33 1.45 7.11
N ARG A 346 33.66 1.34 5.95
CA ARG A 346 33.51 2.46 4.99
C ARG A 346 32.57 3.55 5.50
N SER A 347 31.60 3.19 6.32
CA SER A 347 30.65 4.13 6.95
C SER A 347 30.87 4.18 8.46
N ASN A 348 30.54 5.32 9.06
CA ASN A 348 30.62 5.48 10.51
C ASN A 348 29.52 4.70 11.22
N ASP A 349 29.90 3.99 12.28
CA ASP A 349 28.99 3.39 13.24
C ASP A 349 28.11 4.44 13.93
N GLY A 350 26.95 3.99 14.42
CA GLY A 350 26.16 4.76 15.36
C GLY A 350 24.75 4.23 15.51
N PHE A 351 23.75 5.10 15.42
CA PHE A 351 22.38 4.73 15.71
C PHE A 351 21.37 5.44 14.81
N TYR A 352 20.20 4.85 14.74
CA TYR A 352 19.00 5.44 14.17
C TYR A 352 17.87 5.28 15.18
N SER A 353 17.01 6.28 15.32
CA SER A 353 15.84 6.17 16.20
C SER A 353 14.69 6.96 15.64
N THR A 354 13.50 6.40 15.77
CA THR A 354 12.23 7.07 15.49
C THR A 354 11.36 6.99 16.74
N THR A 355 10.55 8.01 16.98
CA THR A 355 9.55 8.01 18.06
C THR A 355 8.38 8.85 17.63
N GLY A 356 7.17 8.34 17.84
CA GLY A 356 5.92 9.02 17.56
C GLY A 356 4.92 8.82 18.69
N ALA A 357 4.07 9.82 18.93
CA ALA A 357 2.97 9.72 19.87
C ALA A 357 1.75 10.47 19.35
N ARG A 358 0.56 9.97 19.65
CA ARG A 358 -0.73 10.59 19.40
C ARG A 358 -1.58 10.53 20.66
N TRP A 359 -2.19 11.65 20.99
CA TRP A 359 -3.10 11.83 22.10
C TRP A 359 -4.44 12.35 21.60
N ARG A 360 -5.51 11.62 21.87
CA ARG A 360 -6.87 12.09 21.73
C ARG A 360 -7.24 12.95 22.95
N LEU A 361 -7.15 14.26 22.79
CA LEU A 361 -7.43 15.28 23.81
C LEU A 361 -8.93 15.29 24.18
N GLY A 362 -9.80 15.08 23.19
CA GLY A 362 -11.26 15.12 23.34
C GLY A 362 -11.99 14.24 22.33
N ARG A 363 -13.30 14.43 22.18
CA ARG A 363 -14.08 13.69 21.18
C ARG A 363 -13.68 14.08 19.76
N ASP A 364 -13.35 15.34 19.57
CA ASP A 364 -13.14 16.06 18.32
C ASP A 364 -11.72 16.64 18.19
N SER A 365 -10.84 16.39 19.16
CA SER A 365 -9.48 16.95 19.18
C SER A 365 -8.42 15.89 19.42
N SER A 366 -7.31 16.03 18.72
CA SER A 366 -6.14 15.16 18.84
C SER A 366 -4.84 15.91 18.60
N PHE A 367 -3.79 15.51 19.29
CA PHE A 367 -2.44 15.99 19.09
C PHE A 367 -1.55 14.81 18.73
N GLY A 368 -0.69 14.95 17.73
CA GLY A 368 0.34 13.99 17.34
C GLY A 368 1.70 14.68 17.28
N ALA A 369 2.76 13.95 17.59
CA ALA A 369 4.12 14.41 17.38
C ALA A 369 5.03 13.23 17.07
N GLY A 370 6.05 13.46 16.25
CA GLY A 370 7.07 12.46 15.95
C GLY A 370 8.44 13.08 15.71
N PHE A 371 9.46 12.26 15.88
CA PHE A 371 10.85 12.65 15.74
C PHE A 371 11.69 11.45 15.29
N SER A 372 12.56 11.69 14.32
CA SER A 372 13.48 10.71 13.76
C SER A 372 14.89 11.31 13.75
N ILE A 373 15.89 10.54 14.18
CA ILE A 373 17.29 10.96 14.22
C ILE A 373 18.20 9.84 13.75
N ARG A 374 19.12 10.18 12.85
CA ARG A 374 20.18 9.30 12.36
C ARG A 374 21.54 9.89 12.69
N ARG A 375 22.38 9.07 13.29
CA ARG A 375 23.83 9.23 13.38
C ARG A 375 24.47 7.94 12.88
N PHE A 376 24.45 7.73 11.58
CA PHE A 376 25.01 6.58 10.87
C PHE A 376 25.11 7.00 9.41
N ASP A 377 26.31 6.88 8.83
CA ASP A 377 26.58 7.39 7.47
C ASP A 377 26.15 8.87 7.28
N GLY A 378 26.50 9.69 8.28
CA GLY A 378 26.09 11.10 8.38
C GLY A 378 25.05 11.35 9.47
N ASN A 379 24.84 12.64 9.77
CA ASN A 379 23.92 13.09 10.82
C ASN A 379 22.71 13.78 10.19
N ALA A 380 21.52 13.32 10.51
CA ALA A 380 20.27 13.93 10.06
C ALA A 380 19.16 13.72 11.08
N TRP A 381 18.16 14.59 11.06
CA TRP A 381 17.00 14.50 11.92
C TRP A 381 15.77 15.08 11.21
N SER A 382 14.60 14.60 11.60
CA SER A 382 13.31 15.17 11.24
C SER A 382 12.37 15.10 12.43
N GLY A 383 11.35 15.95 12.44
CA GLY A 383 10.30 15.88 13.43
C GLY A 383 9.06 16.58 12.93
N PHE A 384 7.91 16.19 13.49
CA PHE A 384 6.64 16.83 13.21
C PHE A 384 5.78 16.96 14.46
N SER A 385 4.85 17.90 14.43
CA SER A 385 3.74 17.97 15.37
C SER A 385 2.47 18.33 14.62
N ASP A 386 1.37 17.67 14.93
CA ASP A 386 0.05 17.81 14.31
C ASP A 386 -0.99 18.03 15.41
N LEU A 387 -1.80 19.08 15.31
CA LEU A 387 -2.91 19.34 16.21
C LEU A 387 -4.18 19.43 15.37
N ARG A 388 -5.21 18.66 15.72
CA ARG A 388 -6.51 18.69 15.05
C ARG A 388 -7.62 18.96 16.04
N TRP A 389 -8.64 19.70 15.60
CA TRP A 389 -9.82 20.00 16.38
C TRP A 389 -11.04 20.23 15.47
N GLY A 390 -12.21 19.78 15.93
CA GLY A 390 -13.49 20.13 15.33
C GLY A 390 -13.93 21.55 15.70
N ASN A 391 -14.73 22.16 14.83
CA ASN A 391 -15.39 23.44 15.02
C ASN A 391 -16.65 23.55 14.14
N ASP A 392 -17.37 24.67 14.24
CA ASP A 392 -18.61 24.92 13.50
C ASP A 392 -18.43 24.93 11.97
N TRP A 393 -17.18 25.07 11.49
CA TRP A 393 -16.82 25.05 10.08
C TRP A 393 -16.10 23.76 9.67
N GLY A 394 -16.24 22.69 10.44
CA GLY A 394 -15.71 21.35 10.14
C GLY A 394 -14.51 21.00 11.00
N THR A 395 -13.45 20.43 10.42
CA THR A 395 -12.25 20.01 11.15
C THR A 395 -11.06 20.84 10.71
N SER A 396 -10.36 21.44 11.66
CA SER A 396 -9.11 22.17 11.42
C SER A 396 -7.91 21.37 11.91
N GLY A 397 -6.78 21.54 11.23
CA GLY A 397 -5.49 20.96 11.55
C GLY A 397 -4.40 22.03 11.51
N LEU A 398 -3.44 21.94 12.42
CA LEU A 398 -2.20 22.71 12.39
C LEU A 398 -1.04 21.74 12.49
N ARG A 399 -0.14 21.78 11.51
CA ARG A 399 1.03 20.90 11.46
C ARG A 399 2.31 21.71 11.37
N LEU A 400 3.34 21.27 12.07
CA LEU A 400 4.71 21.79 12.00
C LEU A 400 5.62 20.63 11.60
N ASP A 401 6.38 20.78 10.52
CA ASP A 401 7.41 19.86 10.08
C ASP A 401 8.78 20.55 10.19
N LEU A 402 9.77 19.85 10.72
CA LEU A 402 11.14 20.30 10.91
C LEU A 402 12.10 19.22 10.41
N GLU A 403 13.11 19.59 9.65
CA GLU A 403 14.16 18.67 9.19
C GLU A 403 15.53 19.38 9.14
N GLY A 404 16.60 18.61 9.31
CA GLY A 404 17.96 19.11 9.22
C GLY A 404 19.02 18.01 9.25
N GLY A 405 20.27 18.40 8.97
CA GLY A 405 21.39 17.46 9.02
C GLY A 405 22.70 18.08 8.55
N VAL A 406 23.80 17.38 8.80
CA VAL A 406 25.12 17.77 8.26
C VAL A 406 25.13 17.48 6.76
N ASN A 407 25.51 18.46 5.95
CA ASN A 407 25.46 18.41 4.47
C ASN A 407 24.06 18.15 3.88
N ARG A 408 23.00 18.32 4.66
CA ARG A 408 21.60 18.38 4.20
C ARG A 408 21.05 19.79 4.45
N GLY A 409 20.21 20.29 3.57
CA GLY A 409 19.48 21.53 3.83
C GLY A 409 18.50 21.32 4.97
N SER A 410 18.39 22.29 5.88
CA SER A 410 17.30 22.32 6.85
C SER A 410 15.99 22.70 6.17
N ALA A 411 14.86 22.27 6.71
CA ALA A 411 13.58 22.84 6.33
C ALA A 411 12.66 22.93 7.55
N GLN A 412 11.84 23.97 7.56
CA GLN A 412 10.78 24.17 8.54
C GLN A 412 9.52 24.55 7.78
N GLN A 413 8.39 23.95 8.10
CA GLN A 413 7.12 24.24 7.46
C GLN A 413 6.01 24.16 8.49
N ILE A 414 5.13 25.15 8.50
CA ILE A 414 3.86 25.10 9.20
C ILE A 414 2.74 25.02 8.16
N SER A 415 1.80 24.10 8.32
CA SER A 415 0.58 24.03 7.52
C SER A 415 -0.66 24.13 8.37
N TYR A 416 -1.68 24.77 7.80
CA TYR A 416 -3.03 24.82 8.31
C TYR A 416 -3.93 24.09 7.32
N ASP A 417 -4.63 23.08 7.81
CA ASP A 417 -5.50 22.20 7.04
C ASP A 417 -6.94 22.39 7.51
N GLN A 418 -7.89 22.40 6.58
CA GLN A 418 -9.31 22.58 6.87
C GLN A 418 -10.15 21.63 6.03
N GLU A 419 -10.90 20.78 6.70
CA GLU A 419 -12.00 20.00 6.16
C GLU A 419 -13.30 20.78 6.38
N TRP A 420 -14.04 21.04 5.30
CA TRP A 420 -15.24 21.87 5.33
C TRP A 420 -16.51 21.01 5.40
N PRO A 421 -17.54 21.43 6.16
CA PRO A 421 -18.81 20.74 6.21
C PRO A 421 -19.51 20.93 4.86
N VAL A 422 -19.75 19.81 4.19
CA VAL A 422 -20.40 19.76 2.89
C VAL A 422 -21.54 18.73 2.92
N PRO A 423 -22.50 18.78 1.98
CA PRO A 423 -23.57 17.78 1.90
C PRO A 423 -23.04 16.35 1.83
N GLN A 424 -23.89 15.39 2.19
CA GLN A 424 -23.52 13.97 2.20
C GLN A 424 -22.91 13.53 0.86
N GLY A 425 -21.78 12.82 0.95
CA GLY A 425 -21.04 12.30 -0.20
C GLY A 425 -20.05 13.29 -0.83
N TRP A 426 -20.18 14.60 -0.57
CA TRP A 426 -19.16 15.57 -0.95
C TRP A 426 -17.97 15.52 0.03
N SER A 427 -16.79 15.91 -0.43
CA SER A 427 -15.65 16.25 0.43
C SER A 427 -14.98 17.51 -0.09
N LEU A 428 -14.62 18.43 0.80
CA LEU A 428 -13.92 19.67 0.47
C LEU A 428 -12.84 19.92 1.51
N ASN A 429 -11.58 19.89 1.07
CA ASN A 429 -10.41 20.06 1.93
C ASN A 429 -9.52 21.17 1.37
N THR A 430 -9.04 22.06 2.22
CA THR A 430 -8.08 23.12 1.85
C THR A 430 -6.88 23.09 2.76
N SER A 431 -5.70 23.40 2.22
CA SER A 431 -4.45 23.49 2.97
C SER A 431 -3.72 24.78 2.63
N LEU A 432 -3.09 25.40 3.62
CA LEU A 432 -2.18 26.55 3.46
C LEU A 432 -0.90 26.26 4.23
N GLY A 433 0.26 26.43 3.60
CA GLY A 433 1.55 26.21 4.22
C GLY A 433 2.46 27.41 4.10
N LEU A 434 3.29 27.63 5.12
CA LEU A 434 4.38 28.59 5.13
C LEU A 434 5.64 27.88 5.61
N GLY A 435 6.79 28.14 5.00
CA GLY A 435 8.01 27.46 5.39
C GLY A 435 9.27 28.19 5.00
N ARG A 436 10.40 27.61 5.40
CA ARG A 436 11.74 28.06 5.03
C ARG A 436 12.61 26.84 4.79
N ALA A 437 13.25 26.80 3.63
CA ALA A 437 14.28 25.83 3.33
C ALA A 437 15.65 26.49 3.43
N GLY A 438 16.58 25.85 4.13
CA GLY A 438 17.98 26.22 4.19
C GLY A 438 18.70 25.88 2.90
N ALA A 439 19.87 26.49 2.71
CA ALA A 439 20.69 26.25 1.54
C ALA A 439 21.13 24.77 1.48
N ARG A 440 21.03 24.16 0.30
CA ARG A 440 21.48 22.78 0.03
C ARG A 440 22.78 22.84 -0.76
N ALA A 441 23.91 22.69 -0.07
CA ALA A 441 25.24 22.71 -0.69
C ALA A 441 25.43 21.62 -1.76
N SER A 442 24.78 20.46 -1.60
CA SER A 442 24.85 19.33 -2.55
C SER A 442 24.13 19.58 -3.87
N THR A 443 23.10 20.45 -3.88
CA THR A 443 22.31 20.77 -5.09
C THR A 443 22.52 22.21 -5.57
N GLY A 444 23.34 22.99 -4.87
CA GLY A 444 23.56 24.42 -5.15
C GLY A 444 22.33 25.29 -4.92
N GLN A 445 21.29 24.80 -4.22
CA GLN A 445 20.07 25.56 -3.99
C GLN A 445 20.27 26.55 -2.83
N PRO A 446 19.96 27.85 -3.01
CA PRO A 446 20.02 28.84 -1.94
C PRO A 446 18.91 28.62 -0.91
N ALA A 447 19.07 29.25 0.25
CA ALA A 447 17.98 29.30 1.24
C ALA A 447 16.80 30.11 0.71
N GLU A 448 15.59 29.70 1.04
CA GLU A 448 14.37 30.33 0.54
C GLU A 448 13.21 30.22 1.52
N ASP A 449 12.31 31.20 1.45
CA ASP A 449 11.03 31.18 2.14
C ASP A 449 9.95 30.68 1.18
N LEU A 450 8.97 29.95 1.72
CA LEU A 450 8.00 29.15 0.99
C LEU A 450 6.60 29.49 1.42
N TRP A 451 5.68 29.47 0.47
CA TRP A 451 4.26 29.28 0.76
C TRP A 451 3.66 28.23 -0.16
N SER A 452 2.66 27.51 0.36
CA SER A 452 1.90 26.53 -0.38
C SER A 452 0.41 26.70 -0.15
N ALA A 453 -0.39 26.31 -1.13
CA ALA A 453 -1.83 26.20 -0.99
C ALA A 453 -2.31 24.95 -1.72
N ALA A 454 -3.29 24.24 -1.17
CA ALA A 454 -3.93 23.11 -1.82
C ALA A 454 -5.45 23.12 -1.61
N LEU A 455 -6.15 22.50 -2.56
CA LEU A 455 -7.60 22.33 -2.58
C LEU A 455 -7.91 20.94 -3.13
N SER A 456 -8.65 20.14 -2.38
CA SER A 456 -9.19 18.85 -2.82
C SER A 456 -10.70 18.83 -2.70
N VAL A 457 -11.36 18.34 -3.74
CA VAL A 457 -12.81 18.27 -3.87
C VAL A 457 -13.20 16.89 -4.39
N SER A 458 -14.17 16.25 -3.74
CA SER A 458 -14.93 15.12 -4.30
C SER A 458 -16.40 15.52 -4.31
N ALA A 459 -17.06 15.37 -5.45
CA ALA A 459 -18.44 15.78 -5.65
C ALA A 459 -19.21 14.66 -6.38
N PRO A 460 -20.11 13.92 -5.70
CA PRO A 460 -21.07 13.06 -6.38
C PRO A 460 -22.10 13.95 -7.06
N LEU A 461 -22.07 14.00 -8.38
CA LEU A 461 -23.02 14.78 -9.18
C LEU A 461 -24.38 14.08 -9.28
N SER A 462 -24.38 12.75 -9.26
CA SER A 462 -25.57 11.90 -9.22
C SER A 462 -25.21 10.50 -8.70
N SER A 463 -26.19 9.60 -8.59
CA SER A 463 -25.96 8.18 -8.30
C SER A 463 -25.10 7.46 -9.35
N ARG A 464 -24.95 8.07 -10.54
CA ARG A 464 -24.18 7.53 -11.68
C ARG A 464 -22.95 8.35 -12.03
N ALA A 465 -22.79 9.56 -11.54
CA ALA A 465 -21.68 10.44 -11.94
C ALA A 465 -20.99 11.11 -10.77
N GLY A 466 -19.67 11.23 -10.84
CA GLY A 466 -18.84 11.88 -9.83
C GLY A 466 -17.69 12.66 -10.44
N LEU A 467 -17.25 13.67 -9.70
CA LEU A 467 -16.06 14.46 -10.00
C LEU A 467 -15.11 14.43 -8.80
N ARG A 468 -13.82 14.41 -9.10
CA ARG A 468 -12.74 14.64 -8.13
C ARG A 468 -11.74 15.62 -8.70
N GLY A 469 -11.24 16.51 -7.85
CA GLY A 469 -10.24 17.49 -8.24
C GLY A 469 -9.28 17.74 -7.10
N ASN A 470 -7.99 17.72 -7.38
CA ASN A 470 -6.95 18.15 -6.47
C ASN A 470 -6.09 19.20 -7.16
N PHE A 471 -5.81 20.28 -6.45
CA PHE A 471 -5.01 21.40 -6.92
C PHE A 471 -4.01 21.74 -5.83
N SER A 472 -2.75 21.91 -6.19
CA SER A 472 -1.74 22.42 -5.26
C SER A 472 -0.80 23.39 -5.95
N THR A 473 -0.34 24.38 -5.21
CA THR A 473 0.69 25.32 -5.64
C THR A 473 1.66 25.54 -4.50
N GLU A 474 2.94 25.65 -4.83
CA GLU A 474 4.01 26.00 -3.92
C GLU A 474 4.89 27.02 -4.62
N ASN A 475 5.29 28.06 -3.91
CA ASN A 475 6.14 29.11 -4.45
C ASN A 475 7.23 29.47 -3.45
N GLY A 476 8.45 29.56 -3.93
CA GLY A 476 9.63 29.94 -3.17
C GLY A 476 10.14 31.34 -3.51
N SER A 477 10.76 32.00 -2.54
CA SER A 477 11.33 33.35 -2.70
C SER A 477 12.44 33.43 -3.76
N THR A 478 13.00 32.29 -4.18
CA THR A 478 14.04 32.20 -5.22
C THR A 478 13.47 32.05 -6.64
N GLY A 479 12.14 32.12 -6.79
CA GLY A 479 11.44 31.97 -8.07
C GLY A 479 11.12 30.53 -8.46
N GLN A 480 11.46 29.54 -7.61
CA GLN A 480 11.00 28.17 -7.79
C GLN A 480 9.49 28.10 -7.53
N ARG A 481 8.74 27.66 -8.55
CA ARG A 481 7.29 27.48 -8.45
C ARG A 481 6.91 26.07 -8.86
N ARG A 482 6.08 25.43 -8.04
CA ARG A 482 5.44 24.16 -8.34
C ARG A 482 3.94 24.36 -8.42
N ASN A 483 3.31 23.76 -9.41
CA ASN A 483 1.85 23.67 -9.47
C ASN A 483 1.48 22.26 -9.88
N SER A 484 0.49 21.67 -9.22
CA SER A 484 -0.08 20.38 -9.58
C SER A 484 -1.59 20.50 -9.67
N VAL A 485 -2.15 19.89 -10.70
CA VAL A 485 -3.58 19.76 -10.93
C VAL A 485 -3.84 18.30 -11.27
N ASN A 486 -4.80 17.69 -10.58
CA ASN A 486 -5.29 16.35 -10.86
C ASN A 486 -6.82 16.41 -10.86
N LEU A 487 -7.43 16.24 -12.01
CA LEU A 487 -8.87 16.18 -12.18
C LEU A 487 -9.26 14.77 -12.58
N GLY A 488 -10.40 14.30 -12.12
CA GLY A 488 -11.04 13.16 -12.74
C GLY A 488 -12.55 13.16 -12.60
N ALA A 489 -13.15 12.40 -13.49
CA ALA A 489 -14.59 12.28 -13.64
C ALA A 489 -14.92 10.81 -13.88
N ASN A 490 -16.01 10.33 -13.29
CA ASN A 490 -16.56 9.02 -13.58
C ASN A 490 -18.04 9.15 -13.88
N TRP A 491 -18.50 8.40 -14.87
CA TRP A 491 -19.90 8.36 -15.28
C TRP A 491 -20.30 6.94 -15.67
N ARG A 492 -21.22 6.36 -14.91
CA ARG A 492 -21.90 5.11 -15.24
C ARG A 492 -23.07 5.42 -16.17
N ILE A 493 -22.87 5.21 -17.47
CA ILE A 493 -23.87 5.48 -18.50
C ILE A 493 -25.07 4.55 -18.29
N ASP A 494 -24.79 3.26 -18.06
CA ASP A 494 -25.78 2.23 -17.74
C ASP A 494 -25.13 1.11 -16.88
N PRO A 495 -25.83 0.01 -16.52
CA PRO A 495 -25.23 -1.05 -15.71
C PRO A 495 -23.98 -1.72 -16.30
N ARG A 496 -23.74 -1.65 -17.62
CA ARG A 496 -22.61 -2.26 -18.34
C ARG A 496 -21.59 -1.26 -18.82
N TRP A 497 -21.99 -0.04 -19.15
CA TRP A 497 -21.10 0.98 -19.68
C TRP A 497 -20.74 2.03 -18.64
N SER A 498 -19.44 2.28 -18.50
CA SER A 498 -18.92 3.39 -17.72
C SER A 498 -17.83 4.13 -18.48
N LEU A 499 -17.80 5.45 -18.31
CA LEU A 499 -16.77 6.34 -18.81
C LEU A 499 -16.02 6.93 -17.63
N GLU A 500 -14.69 6.90 -17.69
CA GLU A 500 -13.81 7.57 -16.74
C GLU A 500 -12.86 8.50 -17.49
N GLY A 501 -12.58 9.65 -16.91
CA GLY A 501 -11.60 10.60 -17.40
C GLY A 501 -10.70 11.07 -16.28
N SER A 502 -9.41 11.24 -16.55
CA SER A 502 -8.46 11.89 -15.65
C SER A 502 -7.54 12.84 -16.42
N TYR A 503 -7.14 13.93 -15.77
CA TYR A 503 -6.23 14.92 -16.29
C TYR A 503 -5.26 15.33 -15.19
N VAL A 504 -3.97 15.11 -15.41
CA VAL A 504 -2.91 15.49 -14.48
C VAL A 504 -1.98 16.48 -15.16
N ARG A 505 -1.62 17.54 -14.45
CA ARG A 505 -0.58 18.48 -14.88
C ARG A 505 0.22 18.91 -13.68
N THR A 506 1.50 18.58 -13.69
CA THR A 506 2.47 19.05 -12.71
C THR A 506 3.53 19.90 -13.41
N THR A 507 3.88 21.03 -12.81
CA THR A 507 4.94 21.94 -13.27
C THR A 507 5.88 22.23 -12.11
N GLY A 508 7.13 22.53 -12.41
CA GLY A 508 8.18 22.68 -11.39
C GLY A 508 8.80 21.34 -10.99
N ARG A 509 9.78 21.38 -10.09
CA ARG A 509 10.45 20.18 -9.54
C ARG A 509 9.97 19.94 -8.12
N SER A 510 9.72 18.69 -7.75
CA SER A 510 9.42 18.33 -6.36
C SER A 510 10.67 18.45 -5.50
N ARG A 511 10.51 18.84 -4.24
CA ARG A 511 11.59 18.79 -3.27
C ARG A 511 11.74 17.35 -2.82
N THR A 512 12.85 16.71 -3.15
CA THR A 512 13.16 15.38 -2.61
C THR A 512 13.33 15.48 -1.09
N ARG A 513 12.46 14.80 -0.34
CA ARG A 513 12.68 14.45 1.07
C ARG A 513 13.27 13.06 1.09
N PHE A 514 14.48 12.94 1.61
CA PHE A 514 15.19 11.66 1.71
C PHE A 514 14.68 10.91 2.93
N THR A 515 14.46 9.59 2.79
CA THR A 515 14.29 8.74 3.98
C THR A 515 15.52 8.86 4.90
N LEU A 516 15.24 8.83 6.22
CA LEU A 516 16.27 8.79 7.23
C LEU A 516 16.67 7.37 7.59
N ASP A 517 15.83 6.36 7.30
CA ASP A 517 16.11 4.96 7.63
C ASP A 517 17.38 4.46 6.94
N PRO A 518 18.41 4.00 7.66
CA PRO A 518 19.58 3.37 7.06
C PRO A 518 19.28 2.03 6.37
N LEU A 519 18.19 1.36 6.75
CA LEU A 519 17.81 0.04 6.24
C LEU A 519 16.66 0.12 5.23
N ALA A 520 16.19 1.32 4.88
CA ALA A 520 15.22 1.48 3.80
C ALA A 520 15.81 0.96 2.48
N PRO A 521 14.98 0.38 1.61
CA PRO A 521 15.40 0.04 0.25
C PRO A 521 16.05 1.25 -0.43
N PRO A 522 17.13 1.06 -1.21
CA PRO A 522 17.75 2.14 -1.95
C PRO A 522 16.74 2.85 -2.85
N GLU A 523 16.48 4.13 -2.61
CA GLU A 523 15.57 4.92 -3.44
C GLU A 523 16.23 5.27 -4.78
N THR A 524 15.59 4.90 -5.89
CA THR A 524 15.90 5.49 -7.20
C THR A 524 15.34 6.91 -7.21
N LEU A 525 16.22 7.90 -7.42
CA LEU A 525 15.83 9.31 -7.51
C LEU A 525 14.94 9.55 -8.74
N GLU A 526 13.62 9.45 -8.57
CA GLU A 526 12.67 9.96 -9.55
C GLU A 526 12.62 11.49 -9.44
N ASN A 527 13.40 12.17 -10.29
CA ASN A 527 13.21 13.59 -10.54
C ASN A 527 11.87 13.76 -11.25
N THR A 528 10.80 14.03 -10.52
CA THR A 528 9.51 14.37 -11.14
C THR A 528 9.66 15.71 -11.87
N SER A 529 9.94 15.64 -13.17
CA SER A 529 9.92 16.77 -14.10
C SER A 529 8.51 17.33 -14.24
N ALA A 530 8.38 18.52 -14.81
CA ALA A 530 7.07 18.99 -15.26
C ALA A 530 6.48 17.97 -16.24
N TYR A 531 5.25 17.52 -16.01
CA TYR A 531 4.55 16.60 -16.90
C TYR A 531 3.07 16.91 -16.98
N ARG A 532 2.47 16.47 -18.07
CA ARG A 532 1.03 16.52 -18.28
C ARG A 532 0.60 15.19 -18.85
N SER A 533 -0.52 14.68 -18.37
CA SER A 533 -1.16 13.52 -18.94
C SER A 533 -2.67 13.69 -18.89
N PHE A 534 -3.34 13.14 -19.88
CA PHE A 534 -4.76 12.89 -19.79
C PHE A 534 -5.03 11.44 -20.13
N PHE A 535 -6.14 10.93 -19.63
CA PHE A 535 -6.55 9.56 -19.83
C PHE A 535 -8.08 9.49 -19.82
N VAL A 536 -8.64 8.77 -20.77
CA VAL A 536 -10.07 8.51 -20.89
C VAL A 536 -10.25 7.01 -21.08
N VAL A 537 -11.12 6.40 -20.29
CA VAL A 537 -11.45 4.98 -20.36
C VAL A 537 -12.93 4.82 -20.62
N LEU A 538 -13.26 4.21 -21.74
CA LEU A 538 -14.58 3.64 -21.96
C LEU A 538 -14.53 2.17 -21.57
N ARG A 539 -15.36 1.77 -20.62
CA ARG A 539 -15.42 0.41 -20.09
C ARG A 539 -16.78 -0.21 -20.36
N TYR A 540 -16.75 -1.46 -20.81
CA TYR A 540 -17.89 -2.35 -20.92
C TYR A 540 -17.71 -3.55 -19.98
N GLU A 541 -18.69 -3.79 -19.12
CA GLU A 541 -18.72 -4.90 -18.19
C GLU A 541 -19.89 -5.83 -18.49
N TRP A 542 -19.60 -7.13 -18.44
CA TRP A 542 -20.57 -8.18 -18.62
C TRP A 542 -20.41 -9.24 -17.54
N GLN A 543 -21.53 -9.67 -16.99
CA GLN A 543 -21.59 -10.73 -15.99
C GLN A 543 -22.79 -11.64 -16.27
N ALA A 544 -22.59 -12.92 -16.03
CA ALA A 544 -23.62 -13.95 -16.17
C ALA A 544 -23.24 -15.21 -15.37
N GLY A 545 -24.12 -16.20 -15.37
CA GLY A 545 -24.02 -17.41 -14.58
C GLY A 545 -24.71 -17.27 -13.23
N SER A 546 -25.17 -18.37 -12.66
CA SER A 546 -25.54 -18.34 -11.26
C SER A 546 -24.24 -18.24 -10.50
N ARG A 547 -23.94 -17.05 -9.94
CA ARG A 547 -23.05 -16.99 -8.80
C ARG A 547 -23.70 -17.79 -7.70
N SER A 548 -23.38 -19.07 -7.66
CA SER A 548 -23.70 -19.87 -6.49
C SER A 548 -22.97 -19.23 -5.32
N VAL A 549 -21.72 -18.82 -5.48
CA VAL A 549 -20.84 -18.47 -4.36
C VAL A 549 -20.36 -17.01 -4.43
N PRO A 550 -20.63 -16.17 -3.42
CA PRO A 550 -19.98 -14.87 -3.29
C PRO A 550 -18.48 -15.01 -2.97
N LEU A 551 -17.64 -14.04 -3.35
CA LEU A 551 -16.17 -14.15 -3.19
C LEU A 551 -15.82 -14.46 -1.73
N GLY A 552 -15.16 -15.60 -1.51
CA GLY A 552 -14.76 -16.10 -0.18
C GLY A 552 -15.85 -16.85 0.62
N GLY A 553 -17.04 -17.08 0.08
CA GLY A 553 -18.16 -17.75 0.76
C GLY A 553 -18.52 -19.13 0.22
N ASN A 554 -19.72 -19.60 0.56
CA ASN A 554 -20.38 -20.80 0.05
C ASN A 554 -21.58 -20.46 -0.84
N ALA A 555 -22.13 -21.48 -1.50
CA ALA A 555 -23.22 -21.30 -2.47
C ALA A 555 -24.54 -20.74 -1.88
N ALA A 556 -24.66 -20.76 -0.56
CA ALA A 556 -25.82 -20.32 0.20
C ALA A 556 -25.61 -18.93 0.85
N ASP A 557 -24.39 -18.40 0.80
CA ASP A 557 -24.09 -17.10 1.38
C ASP A 557 -24.58 -16.02 0.42
N GLY A 558 -25.24 -15.00 0.96
CA GLY A 558 -25.50 -13.79 0.18
C GLY A 558 -24.23 -12.93 0.08
N GLY A 559 -24.25 -11.93 -0.81
CA GLY A 559 -23.08 -11.07 -1.03
C GLY A 559 -23.34 -9.58 -0.86
N GLY A 560 -22.29 -8.85 -0.51
CA GLY A 560 -22.19 -7.39 -0.54
C GLY A 560 -21.06 -6.93 -1.46
N ARG A 561 -20.71 -5.65 -1.42
CA ARG A 561 -19.63 -5.03 -2.20
C ARG A 561 -18.59 -4.47 -1.26
N ILE A 562 -17.31 -4.63 -1.60
CA ILE A 562 -16.22 -3.89 -0.95
C ILE A 562 -15.66 -2.91 -1.96
N ALA A 563 -15.54 -1.64 -1.61
CA ALA A 563 -14.84 -0.63 -2.41
C ALA A 563 -13.90 0.18 -1.52
N GLY A 564 -12.90 0.82 -2.10
CA GLY A 564 -11.98 1.61 -1.30
C GLY A 564 -10.98 2.42 -2.09
N THR A 565 -10.12 3.14 -1.37
CA THR A 565 -8.99 3.90 -1.94
C THR A 565 -7.72 3.61 -1.17
N VAL A 566 -6.63 3.33 -1.89
CA VAL A 566 -5.26 3.31 -1.36
C VAL A 566 -4.67 4.70 -1.58
N PHE A 567 -4.11 5.35 -0.55
CA PHE A 567 -3.55 6.70 -0.66
C PHE A 567 -2.22 6.86 0.07
N PHE A 568 -1.40 7.80 -0.41
CA PHE A 568 -0.15 8.17 0.21
C PHE A 568 -0.43 9.00 1.46
N ASP A 569 -0.31 8.35 2.63
CA ASP A 569 -0.41 8.99 3.95
C ASP A 569 0.99 9.52 4.32
N ASP A 570 1.50 10.46 3.52
CA ASP A 570 2.81 11.12 3.69
C ASP A 570 2.97 11.61 5.13
N ASN A 571 1.87 12.02 5.74
CA ASN A 571 1.86 12.75 6.98
C ASN A 571 1.40 11.91 8.20
N ARG A 572 1.07 10.63 7.98
CA ARG A 572 0.68 9.62 8.99
C ARG A 572 -0.57 9.97 9.79
N SER A 573 -1.51 10.70 9.19
CA SER A 573 -2.77 11.06 9.83
C SER A 573 -3.82 9.93 9.77
N GLY A 574 -3.63 8.98 8.85
CA GLY A 574 -4.58 7.89 8.57
C GLY A 574 -5.87 8.38 7.88
N THR A 575 -5.95 9.66 7.53
CA THR A 575 -7.08 10.26 6.81
C THR A 575 -6.54 11.00 5.60
N GLN A 576 -7.09 10.73 4.42
CA GLN A 576 -6.58 11.34 3.20
C GLN A 576 -6.82 12.86 3.18
N GLU A 577 -5.73 13.62 3.13
CA GLU A 577 -5.76 15.08 3.05
C GLU A 577 -5.78 15.63 1.63
N ALA A 578 -6.00 16.95 1.48
CA ALA A 578 -5.96 17.59 0.17
C ALA A 578 -4.59 17.47 -0.51
N SER A 579 -3.51 17.50 0.25
CA SER A 579 -2.16 17.34 -0.28
C SER A 579 -1.84 15.90 -0.71
N GLU A 580 -2.66 14.92 -0.35
CA GLU A 580 -2.39 13.49 -0.47
C GLU A 580 -3.12 12.84 -1.66
N ALA A 581 -2.35 12.18 -2.52
CA ALA A 581 -2.88 11.51 -3.71
C ALA A 581 -3.17 10.02 -3.45
N GLY A 582 -4.10 9.46 -4.24
CA GLY A 582 -4.28 8.00 -4.31
C GLY A 582 -3.08 7.30 -4.93
N VAL A 583 -2.85 6.04 -4.56
CA VAL A 583 -1.73 5.23 -5.06
C VAL A 583 -2.19 4.38 -6.25
N PRO A 584 -1.72 4.65 -7.47
CA PRO A 584 -2.14 3.93 -8.66
C PRO A 584 -1.48 2.56 -8.78
N ASN A 585 -2.16 1.63 -9.47
CA ASN A 585 -1.63 0.32 -9.89
C ASN A 585 -1.17 -0.61 -8.75
N VAL A 586 -1.64 -0.39 -7.53
CA VAL A 586 -1.39 -1.24 -6.37
C VAL A 586 -2.32 -2.45 -6.44
N THR A 587 -1.79 -3.63 -6.18
CA THR A 587 -2.63 -4.85 -6.14
C THR A 587 -3.19 -5.05 -4.73
N VAL A 588 -4.51 -5.00 -4.62
CA VAL A 588 -5.27 -5.22 -3.40
C VAL A 588 -5.83 -6.64 -3.42
N PHE A 589 -5.61 -7.39 -2.34
CA PHE A 589 -6.04 -8.77 -2.18
C PHE A 589 -7.23 -8.87 -1.22
N LEU A 590 -8.22 -9.69 -1.55
CA LEU A 590 -9.30 -10.12 -0.66
C LEU A 590 -9.04 -11.57 -0.24
N ASP A 591 -9.03 -11.81 1.07
CA ASP A 591 -8.75 -13.09 1.71
C ASP A 591 -7.45 -13.74 1.19
N ASN A 592 -6.46 -12.90 0.83
CA ASN A 592 -5.20 -13.28 0.17
C ASN A 592 -5.36 -14.09 -1.13
N ARG A 593 -6.56 -14.08 -1.72
CA ARG A 593 -6.94 -14.97 -2.82
C ARG A 593 -7.36 -14.22 -4.08
N TYR A 594 -8.24 -13.23 -3.94
CA TYR A 594 -8.75 -12.47 -5.07
C TYR A 594 -8.02 -11.14 -5.16
N ALA A 595 -7.62 -10.71 -6.35
CA ALA A 595 -6.80 -9.52 -6.53
C ALA A 595 -7.44 -8.54 -7.51
N VAL A 596 -7.37 -7.26 -7.19
CA VAL A 596 -7.73 -6.14 -8.07
C VAL A 596 -6.65 -5.08 -8.03
N ARG A 597 -6.42 -4.39 -9.13
CA ARG A 597 -5.47 -3.26 -9.18
C ARG A 597 -6.19 -1.93 -8.98
N THR A 598 -5.56 -1.03 -8.24
CA THR A 598 -6.07 0.32 -8.07
C THR A 598 -6.00 1.12 -9.37
N ASP A 599 -6.99 1.98 -9.61
CA ASP A 599 -6.98 2.92 -10.72
C ASP A 599 -6.01 4.10 -10.50
N ASN A 600 -5.96 5.05 -11.45
CA ASN A 600 -5.07 6.22 -11.37
C ASN A 600 -5.34 7.14 -10.16
N GLN A 601 -6.48 6.96 -9.48
CA GLN A 601 -6.87 7.69 -8.28
C GLN A 601 -6.75 6.82 -7.02
N GLY A 602 -6.17 5.63 -7.12
CA GLY A 602 -6.00 4.70 -6.01
C GLY A 602 -7.24 3.89 -5.66
N ARG A 603 -8.32 3.93 -6.46
CA ARG A 603 -9.57 3.24 -6.12
C ARG A 603 -9.56 1.78 -6.54
N PHE A 604 -10.21 0.93 -5.75
CA PHE A 604 -10.42 -0.48 -6.07
C PHE A 604 -11.82 -0.95 -5.66
N GLU A 605 -12.25 -2.08 -6.21
CA GLU A 605 -13.57 -2.65 -5.94
C GLU A 605 -13.59 -4.18 -6.07
N PHE A 606 -14.25 -4.84 -5.10
CA PHE A 606 -14.73 -6.21 -5.17
C PHE A 606 -16.27 -6.20 -5.21
N PRO A 607 -16.90 -6.45 -6.37
CA PRO A 607 -18.33 -6.19 -6.57
C PRO A 607 -19.28 -7.18 -5.88
N PHE A 608 -18.81 -8.37 -5.48
CA PHE A 608 -19.65 -9.39 -4.85
C PHE A 608 -18.87 -10.29 -3.89
N VAL A 609 -18.79 -9.86 -2.64
CA VAL A 609 -18.07 -10.50 -1.55
C VAL A 609 -19.04 -11.15 -0.59
N ALA A 610 -18.69 -12.34 -0.10
CA ALA A 610 -19.52 -13.12 0.78
C ALA A 610 -19.72 -12.43 2.13
N THR A 611 -20.94 -12.50 2.66
CA THR A 611 -21.24 -11.91 3.97
C THR A 611 -20.38 -12.50 5.09
N GLY A 612 -20.12 -11.70 6.10
CA GLY A 612 -19.28 -12.02 7.26
C GLY A 612 -17.90 -11.37 7.20
N ALA A 613 -17.04 -11.78 8.13
CA ALA A 613 -15.70 -11.23 8.28
C ALA A 613 -14.79 -11.59 7.09
N ARG A 614 -14.16 -10.57 6.51
CA ARG A 614 -13.26 -10.61 5.36
C ARG A 614 -11.98 -9.86 5.67
N THR A 615 -10.89 -10.24 5.00
CA THR A 615 -9.61 -9.53 5.14
C THR A 615 -9.18 -8.95 3.81
N VAL A 616 -9.06 -7.63 3.75
CA VAL A 616 -8.47 -6.93 2.61
C VAL A 616 -7.01 -6.66 2.91
N THR A 617 -6.11 -7.00 1.99
CA THR A 617 -4.66 -6.93 2.17
C THR A 617 -4.02 -6.16 1.03
N VAL A 618 -3.17 -5.18 1.35
CA VAL A 618 -2.18 -4.62 0.43
C VAL A 618 -0.83 -5.19 0.83
N ARG A 619 0.05 -5.43 -0.15
CA ARG A 619 1.37 -5.98 0.12
C ARG A 619 2.47 -5.03 -0.34
N ASN A 620 3.60 -5.01 0.38
CA ASN A 620 4.70 -4.09 0.11
C ASN A 620 5.26 -4.24 -1.30
N GLU A 621 5.32 -5.46 -1.83
CA GLU A 621 5.83 -5.73 -3.18
C GLU A 621 4.99 -5.09 -4.30
N THR A 622 3.76 -4.69 -3.98
CA THR A 622 2.83 -4.06 -4.93
C THR A 622 2.83 -2.54 -4.83
N LEU A 623 3.55 -1.98 -3.86
CA LEU A 623 3.64 -0.55 -3.62
C LEU A 623 4.87 0.04 -4.30
N PRO A 624 4.77 1.27 -4.83
CA PRO A 624 5.96 2.00 -5.26
C PRO A 624 6.87 2.27 -4.05
N LEU A 625 8.16 2.02 -4.17
CA LEU A 625 9.12 2.48 -3.17
C LEU A 625 9.08 4.02 -3.07
N PRO A 626 9.27 4.63 -1.88
CA PRO A 626 9.61 4.06 -0.57
C PRO A 626 8.39 3.75 0.32
N TRP A 627 7.22 3.46 -0.28
CA TRP A 627 5.97 3.30 0.46
C TRP A 627 5.81 1.88 0.99
N SER A 628 5.28 1.78 2.21
CA SER A 628 5.04 0.54 2.93
C SER A 628 3.65 0.53 3.55
N VAL A 629 3.11 -0.66 3.77
CA VAL A 629 1.79 -0.82 4.38
C VAL A 629 1.82 -0.56 5.88
N VAL A 630 0.72 0.00 6.40
CA VAL A 630 0.50 0.18 7.85
C VAL A 630 -0.16 -1.07 8.43
N ASP A 631 0.19 -1.48 9.66
CA ASP A 631 -0.43 -2.60 10.40
C ASP A 631 -0.51 -3.91 9.56
N GLU A 632 0.62 -4.35 9.01
CA GLU A 632 0.74 -5.54 8.12
C GLU A 632 -0.04 -5.41 6.79
N GLY A 633 -0.64 -4.26 6.52
CA GLY A 633 -1.41 -3.99 5.30
C GLY A 633 -2.75 -4.68 5.26
N GLN A 634 -3.24 -5.15 6.41
CA GLN A 634 -4.47 -5.93 6.51
C GLN A 634 -5.57 -5.15 7.23
N VAL A 635 -6.75 -5.10 6.60
CA VAL A 635 -7.96 -4.56 7.20
C VAL A 635 -9.02 -5.65 7.24
N ARG A 636 -9.57 -5.88 8.44
CA ARG A 636 -10.73 -6.77 8.62
C ARG A 636 -12.02 -5.99 8.44
N VAL A 637 -12.88 -6.50 7.58
CA VAL A 637 -14.15 -5.89 7.18
C VAL A 637 -15.27 -6.90 7.41
N ASP A 638 -16.38 -6.48 8.01
CA ASP A 638 -17.57 -7.31 8.11
C ASP A 638 -18.54 -6.95 6.96
N VAL A 639 -18.68 -7.85 6.00
CA VAL A 639 -19.51 -7.62 4.80
C VAL A 639 -20.95 -8.02 5.10
N ARG A 640 -21.89 -7.10 4.86
CA ARG A 640 -23.32 -7.34 5.04
C ARG A 640 -24.03 -7.61 3.71
N LEU A 641 -25.16 -8.29 3.81
CA LEU A 641 -25.95 -8.69 2.65
C LEU A 641 -26.44 -7.46 1.89
N ARG A 642 -26.13 -7.37 0.59
CA ARG A 642 -26.51 -6.25 -0.31
C ARG A 642 -26.02 -4.88 0.16
N ASP A 643 -25.01 -4.84 1.02
CA ASP A 643 -24.40 -3.61 1.50
C ASP A 643 -23.13 -3.29 0.72
N SER A 644 -22.72 -2.03 0.70
CA SER A 644 -21.47 -1.57 0.09
C SER A 644 -20.55 -1.03 1.19
N THR A 645 -19.52 -1.80 1.54
CA THR A 645 -18.55 -1.39 2.55
C THR A 645 -17.41 -0.61 1.90
N SER A 646 -17.17 0.62 2.36
CA SER A 646 -16.06 1.47 1.91
C SER A 646 -14.90 1.43 2.90
N ILE A 647 -13.68 1.28 2.40
CA ILE A 647 -12.46 1.30 3.22
C ILE A 647 -11.37 2.22 2.63
N SER A 648 -10.57 2.80 3.51
CA SER A 648 -9.40 3.60 3.13
C SER A 648 -8.15 2.91 3.65
N LEU A 649 -7.16 2.75 2.77
CA LEU A 649 -5.92 2.02 3.04
C LEU A 649 -4.74 3.00 2.94
N PRO A 650 -4.24 3.54 4.07
CA PRO A 650 -3.08 4.40 4.07
C PRO A 650 -1.81 3.59 3.80
N VAL A 651 -0.93 4.14 2.97
CA VAL A 651 0.46 3.67 2.87
C VAL A 651 1.39 4.78 3.34
N GLN A 652 2.40 4.41 4.10
CA GLN A 652 3.32 5.35 4.74
C GLN A 652 4.74 5.07 4.28
N ARG A 653 5.57 6.12 4.19
CA ARG A 653 7.00 5.93 3.92
C ARG A 653 7.60 5.11 5.04
N SER A 654 8.41 4.12 4.67
CA SER A 654 9.29 3.44 5.61
C SER A 654 10.29 4.47 6.14
N GLU A 655 9.99 5.00 7.32
CA GLU A 655 10.96 5.71 8.16
C GLU A 655 11.60 4.74 9.14
#